data_AF-A0A670YJ96-F1
#
_entry.id   AF-A0A670YJ96-F1
#
_cell.length_a   1.000
_cell.length_b   1.000
_cell.length_c   1.000
_cell.angle_alpha   90.00
_cell.angle_beta   90.00
_cell.angle_gamma   90.00
#
_symmetry.space_group_name_H-M   'P 1'
#
loop_
_entity.id
_entity.type
_entity.pdbx_description
1 polymer ?
#
loop_
_entity_poly.entity_id
_entity_poly.type
_entity_poly.pdbx_seq_one_letter_code
_entity_poly.pdbx_strand_id
1 'polypeptide(L)'
;MTTVVERKFVNLRKRLDQLGYRQPLGVESLPLVEKLFSDLVHTTESLRSTKLSAGKIEKECSNFDVVLEPYREENARLTRENNELHLEVLKLKEQFEEQVKDLKATLRKFEHENSDMKFLNNQYIHKMRSLEKENKAKTDKIQQLQEKNLQAVVQTPGGKKRNIPFRRQRMQIDQPVPPSGIGAYPVPQPNDPYIADLLQVADNRIHELQIEVDDLQEKLEIAEREMKNYSKQVELRDNEIERLAVALDGGRSHDVISLEAKSRSNEKIIDHLNLQVEFLQQTKKDLEKRIEDLLDSRQNMTSEVAHLSNKNEELCQELTEIDHLAQQLERHKEIVLETADKEIGEAKLKTLCVWKCHPCQLWSVVDRELVIELERMRLEGGIALGDKSPSRLDTFVKTIEEDRDYYKRELECLQKIFKRRSSPLLYKARSQPSDMDLRLVTRERDELQSMLDRFEKHMIEIQSNVKLLTVEKDKLSVLYEQVNKYNLDPEQYKTMKICNLIKTKLDLLNYCKFQFRMRKEELSLLKDKISSLEDELNVKAHQLLNTSEDSAQYKTELNSLKLLNEQIQKSLDEIQHQLTLKENELQSAQEEIEILEDKIDTLQNKSLSQNESLILLRSTVNALDKEKDSLQESIDEKTEKIAYLEDNLANKEKTIFNLQKTVTQLELSLDQLKDALNGKDRELASLHRQFDGVHSELGETVRVKEMALKENRRLQDDLATMTRENQVISTELEVTLREKEELKVRVHNYITEVSRFESLMALKERENKELLEKFQMLHSQAEDWEVKAHQAEGQNSSVRLELLSVDTERRHLRERVELLEKEIQEHIIAHQTYESQISSMAKNMAKLEEILRREKEDKSSMNHDVSAVRDLCVKLESSNDLLSRQLSSKSLEFERVKEKNVLIVSELLKKQLSSERLTIQNLETLLTTSRDKDFQNHLITHEKDSEIQLLKDKLTLSESKLTSLNREVSILRNKLAQLQTDYDIVKRQLTTEQFERERAIQEMRRLGFSTTSVPTSSPLSSTLRSPSHSPERAFSVTTERTERTEK
;
A
#
# COMPACT_ATOMS: atom_id res chain seq x y z
N MET A 1 -52.51 -120.26 10.48
CA MET A 1 -51.52 -119.70 9.54
C MET A 1 -52.12 -119.34 8.18
N THR A 2 -53.07 -120.12 7.63
CA THR A 2 -53.67 -119.94 6.29
C THR A 2 -54.44 -118.62 6.09
N THR A 3 -55.18 -118.14 7.09
CA THR A 3 -56.05 -116.94 6.95
C THR A 3 -55.31 -115.60 6.86
N VAL A 4 -54.00 -115.56 7.16
CA VAL A 4 -53.17 -114.35 7.05
C VAL A 4 -52.54 -114.27 5.65
N VAL A 5 -52.11 -115.42 5.11
CA VAL A 5 -51.54 -115.53 3.76
C VAL A 5 -52.60 -115.19 2.71
N GLU A 6 -53.83 -115.68 2.85
CA GLU A 6 -54.94 -115.34 1.96
C GLU A 6 -55.29 -113.85 1.97
N ARG A 7 -55.29 -113.21 3.16
CA ARG A 7 -55.53 -111.76 3.27
C ARG A 7 -54.43 -110.94 2.59
N LYS A 8 -53.17 -111.32 2.78
CA LYS A 8 -52.03 -110.69 2.10
C LYS A 8 -52.09 -110.88 0.59
N PHE A 9 -52.46 -112.09 0.14
CA PHE A 9 -52.64 -112.41 -1.27
C PHE A 9 -53.72 -111.54 -1.91
N VAL A 10 -54.90 -111.44 -1.30
CA VAL A 10 -56.01 -110.62 -1.82
C VAL A 10 -55.62 -109.13 -1.85
N ASN A 11 -54.92 -108.62 -0.83
CA ASN A 11 -54.50 -107.23 -0.77
C ASN A 11 -53.44 -106.89 -1.82
N LEU A 12 -52.40 -107.72 -1.96
CA LEU A 12 -51.37 -107.52 -2.99
C LEU A 12 -51.98 -107.64 -4.39
N ARG A 13 -52.89 -108.61 -4.58
CA ARG A 13 -53.59 -108.80 -5.85
C ARG A 13 -54.40 -107.58 -6.25
N LYS A 14 -55.18 -107.00 -5.33
CA LYS A 14 -55.93 -105.76 -5.57
C LYS A 14 -55.01 -104.62 -5.98
N ARG A 15 -53.85 -104.46 -5.32
CA ARG A 15 -52.87 -103.40 -5.65
C ARG A 15 -52.22 -103.63 -7.02
N LEU A 16 -51.91 -104.86 -7.37
CA LEU A 16 -51.38 -105.22 -8.69
C LEU A 16 -52.41 -105.02 -9.80
N ASP A 17 -53.67 -105.42 -9.59
CA ASP A 17 -54.78 -105.20 -10.53
C ASP A 17 -55.04 -103.69 -10.76
N GLN A 18 -54.90 -102.86 -9.71
CA GLN A 18 -54.99 -101.40 -9.83
C GLN A 18 -53.89 -100.81 -10.70
N LEU A 19 -52.71 -101.44 -10.74
CA LEU A 19 -51.60 -101.07 -11.63
C LEU A 19 -51.66 -101.79 -13.00
N GLY A 20 -52.70 -102.58 -13.26
CA GLY A 20 -52.91 -103.28 -14.53
C GLY A 20 -52.20 -104.63 -14.66
N TYR A 21 -51.52 -105.12 -13.61
CA TYR A 21 -50.87 -106.43 -13.62
C TYR A 21 -51.87 -107.55 -13.32
N ARG A 22 -52.47 -108.11 -14.39
CA ARG A 22 -53.57 -109.09 -14.27
C ARG A 22 -53.16 -110.56 -14.36
N GLN A 23 -51.88 -110.90 -14.53
CA GLN A 23 -51.39 -112.28 -14.68
C GLN A 23 -51.63 -113.13 -13.41
N PRO A 24 -51.92 -114.44 -13.50
CA PRO A 24 -52.19 -115.28 -12.33
C PRO A 24 -50.97 -115.36 -11.40
N LEU A 25 -51.19 -115.22 -10.08
CA LEU A 25 -50.14 -115.25 -9.05
C LEU A 25 -50.29 -116.51 -8.19
N GLY A 26 -49.23 -117.32 -8.08
CA GLY A 26 -49.18 -118.47 -7.17
C GLY A 26 -48.88 -118.04 -5.72
N VAL A 27 -49.36 -118.81 -4.74
CA VAL A 27 -49.16 -118.51 -3.30
C VAL A 27 -47.67 -118.54 -2.91
N GLU A 28 -46.87 -119.43 -3.53
CA GLU A 28 -45.42 -119.55 -3.32
C GLU A 28 -44.64 -118.26 -3.69
N SER A 29 -45.15 -117.50 -4.65
CA SER A 29 -44.49 -116.28 -5.15
C SER A 29 -44.87 -115.02 -4.38
N LEU A 30 -45.84 -115.11 -3.46
CA LEU A 30 -46.41 -113.97 -2.74
C LEU A 30 -45.36 -113.12 -1.98
N PRO A 31 -44.42 -113.70 -1.20
CA PRO A 31 -43.47 -112.90 -0.41
C PRO A 31 -42.48 -112.11 -1.28
N LEU A 32 -42.09 -112.67 -2.43
CA LEU A 32 -41.16 -112.02 -3.35
C LEU A 32 -41.84 -110.87 -4.08
N VAL A 33 -43.05 -111.08 -4.59
CA VAL A 33 -43.81 -110.05 -5.30
C VAL A 33 -44.21 -108.92 -4.35
N GLU A 34 -44.54 -109.21 -3.08
CA GLU A 34 -44.82 -108.19 -2.06
C GLU A 34 -43.61 -107.29 -1.81
N LYS A 35 -42.40 -107.87 -1.70
CA LYS A 35 -41.16 -107.10 -1.54
C LYS A 35 -40.82 -106.27 -2.77
N LEU A 36 -40.83 -106.88 -3.96
CA LEU A 36 -40.53 -106.17 -5.20
C LEU A 36 -41.51 -105.01 -5.46
N PHE A 37 -42.79 -105.21 -5.14
CA PHE A 37 -43.79 -104.17 -5.23
C PHE A 37 -43.52 -103.04 -4.23
N SER A 38 -43.18 -103.38 -2.98
CA SER A 38 -42.81 -102.39 -1.96
C SER A 38 -41.58 -101.59 -2.38
N ASP A 39 -40.55 -102.24 -2.92
CA ASP A 39 -39.32 -101.61 -3.39
C ASP A 39 -39.61 -100.71 -4.62
N LEU A 40 -40.46 -101.15 -5.53
CA LEU A 40 -40.88 -100.34 -6.69
C LEU A 40 -41.66 -99.09 -6.26
N VAL A 41 -42.57 -99.22 -5.31
CA VAL A 41 -43.31 -98.08 -4.74
C VAL A 41 -42.34 -97.13 -4.04
N HIS A 42 -41.45 -97.64 -3.19
CA HIS A 42 -40.47 -96.82 -2.48
C HIS A 42 -39.52 -96.10 -3.44
N THR A 43 -39.03 -96.78 -4.48
CA THR A 43 -38.13 -96.17 -5.48
C THR A 43 -38.85 -95.15 -6.35
N THR A 44 -40.11 -95.38 -6.74
CA THR A 44 -40.90 -94.39 -7.49
C THR A 44 -41.28 -93.18 -6.64
N GLU A 45 -41.64 -93.38 -5.36
CA GLU A 45 -41.88 -92.29 -4.41
C GLU A 45 -40.60 -91.50 -4.12
N SER A 46 -39.46 -92.18 -3.94
CA SER A 46 -38.14 -91.55 -3.77
C SER A 46 -37.73 -90.76 -5.02
N LEU A 47 -37.91 -91.32 -6.22
CA LEU A 47 -37.63 -90.63 -7.48
C LEU A 47 -38.54 -89.40 -7.64
N ARG A 48 -39.82 -89.52 -7.30
CA ARG A 48 -40.76 -88.39 -7.33
C ARG A 48 -40.35 -87.30 -6.35
N SER A 49 -39.94 -87.66 -5.14
CA SER A 49 -39.42 -86.73 -4.13
C SER A 49 -38.15 -86.03 -4.62
N THR A 50 -37.17 -86.77 -5.15
CA THR A 50 -35.93 -86.19 -5.72
C THR A 50 -36.17 -85.30 -6.94
N LYS A 51 -37.13 -85.63 -7.81
CA LYS A 51 -37.52 -84.74 -8.93
C LYS A 51 -38.16 -83.45 -8.43
N LEU A 52 -39.00 -83.53 -7.40
CA LEU A 52 -39.60 -82.35 -6.78
C LEU A 52 -38.55 -81.49 -6.07
N SER A 53 -37.57 -82.09 -5.39
CA SER A 53 -36.47 -81.34 -4.77
C SER A 53 -35.53 -80.73 -5.82
N ALA A 54 -35.19 -81.46 -6.89
CA ALA A 54 -34.39 -80.94 -7.99
C ALA A 54 -35.09 -79.75 -8.67
N GLY A 55 -36.39 -79.84 -8.94
CA GLY A 55 -37.17 -78.74 -9.50
C GLY A 55 -37.32 -77.53 -8.56
N LYS A 56 -37.22 -77.72 -7.24
CA LYS A 56 -37.14 -76.60 -6.28
C LYS A 56 -35.76 -75.94 -6.32
N ILE A 57 -34.70 -76.73 -6.28
CA ILE A 57 -33.31 -76.24 -6.34
C ILE A 57 -33.05 -75.50 -7.66
N GLU A 58 -33.56 -75.99 -8.78
CA GLU A 58 -33.43 -75.32 -10.09
C GLU A 58 -34.13 -73.95 -10.11
N LYS A 59 -35.32 -73.86 -9.50
CA LYS A 59 -36.02 -72.57 -9.32
C LYS A 59 -35.27 -71.63 -8.39
N GLU A 60 -34.74 -72.13 -7.28
CA GLU A 60 -33.92 -71.36 -6.34
C GLU A 60 -32.63 -70.84 -7.02
N CYS A 61 -31.92 -71.69 -7.79
CA CYS A 61 -30.77 -71.27 -8.59
C CYS A 61 -31.13 -70.20 -9.63
N SER A 62 -32.26 -70.35 -10.33
CA SER A 62 -32.72 -69.33 -11.29
C SER A 62 -33.05 -68.00 -10.59
N ASN A 63 -33.60 -68.03 -9.38
CA ASN A 63 -33.83 -66.83 -8.58
C ASN A 63 -32.49 -66.19 -8.15
N PHE A 64 -31.49 -66.99 -7.76
CA PHE A 64 -30.18 -66.45 -7.42
C PHE A 64 -29.48 -65.79 -8.62
N ASP A 65 -29.60 -66.34 -9.83
CA ASP A 65 -29.05 -65.69 -11.03
C ASP A 65 -29.74 -64.34 -11.31
N VAL A 66 -31.06 -64.24 -11.13
CA VAL A 66 -31.80 -62.95 -11.25
C VAL A 66 -31.37 -61.94 -10.18
N VAL A 67 -31.10 -62.39 -8.95
CA VAL A 67 -30.64 -61.50 -7.87
C VAL A 67 -29.17 -61.08 -8.06
N LEU A 68 -28.34 -61.93 -8.67
CA LEU A 68 -26.92 -61.67 -8.90
C LEU A 68 -26.64 -60.83 -10.15
N GLU A 69 -27.52 -60.85 -11.16
CA GLU A 69 -27.33 -60.11 -12.41
C GLU A 69 -27.07 -58.61 -12.20
N PRO A 70 -27.84 -57.87 -11.36
CA PRO A 70 -27.59 -56.45 -11.12
C PRO A 70 -26.23 -56.18 -10.48
N TYR A 71 -25.76 -57.07 -9.60
CA TYR A 71 -24.44 -56.96 -8.97
C TYR A 71 -23.30 -57.28 -9.96
N ARG A 72 -23.53 -58.16 -10.94
CA ARG A 72 -22.56 -58.44 -12.01
C ARG A 72 -22.44 -57.26 -12.97
N GLU A 73 -23.56 -56.65 -13.36
CA GLU A 73 -23.57 -55.42 -14.17
C GLU A 73 -22.91 -54.24 -13.44
N GLU A 74 -23.21 -54.09 -12.14
CA GLU A 74 -22.60 -53.06 -11.29
C GLU A 74 -21.08 -53.22 -11.20
N ASN A 75 -20.58 -54.44 -10.96
CA ASN A 75 -19.14 -54.70 -10.94
C ASN A 75 -18.47 -54.43 -12.29
N ALA A 76 -19.11 -54.82 -13.39
CA ALA A 76 -18.60 -54.53 -14.73
C ALA A 76 -18.60 -53.04 -15.05
N ARG A 77 -19.53 -52.26 -14.49
CA ARG A 77 -19.55 -50.80 -14.57
C ARG A 77 -18.42 -50.18 -13.75
N LEU A 78 -18.35 -50.48 -12.46
CA LEU A 78 -17.32 -49.95 -11.56
C LEU A 78 -15.92 -50.26 -12.06
N THR A 79 -15.72 -51.45 -12.63
CA THR A 79 -14.44 -51.82 -13.26
C THR A 79 -14.10 -50.92 -14.45
N ARG A 80 -15.09 -50.56 -15.30
CA ARG A 80 -14.88 -49.66 -16.43
C ARG A 80 -14.58 -48.24 -15.98
N GLU A 81 -15.36 -47.72 -15.04
CA GLU A 81 -15.17 -46.39 -14.46
C GLU A 81 -13.82 -46.26 -13.75
N ASN A 82 -13.42 -47.28 -12.99
CA ASN A 82 -12.11 -47.32 -12.34
C ASN A 82 -10.96 -47.31 -13.37
N ASN A 83 -11.08 -48.06 -14.46
CA ASN A 83 -10.10 -48.04 -15.54
C ASN A 83 -10.03 -46.66 -16.26
N GLU A 84 -11.18 -46.02 -16.46
CA GLU A 84 -11.29 -44.70 -17.10
C GLU A 84 -10.70 -43.59 -16.23
N LEU A 85 -11.01 -43.59 -14.92
CA LEU A 85 -10.40 -42.71 -13.93
C LEU A 85 -8.89 -42.94 -13.84
N HIS A 86 -8.41 -44.19 -13.88
CA HIS A 86 -6.98 -44.48 -13.90
C HIS A 86 -6.28 -43.89 -15.14
N LEU A 87 -6.92 -43.94 -16.31
CA LEU A 87 -6.43 -43.32 -17.54
C LEU A 87 -6.40 -41.79 -17.44
N GLU A 88 -7.41 -41.20 -16.83
CA GLU A 88 -7.49 -39.74 -16.63
C GLU A 88 -6.41 -39.25 -15.67
N VAL A 89 -6.18 -39.97 -14.57
CA VAL A 89 -5.08 -39.71 -13.63
C VAL A 89 -3.72 -39.80 -14.31
N LEU A 90 -3.52 -40.77 -15.20
CA LEU A 90 -2.28 -40.89 -15.98
C LEU A 90 -2.07 -39.69 -16.91
N LYS A 91 -3.11 -39.26 -17.64
CA LYS A 91 -3.03 -38.07 -18.51
C LYS A 91 -2.74 -36.79 -17.73
N LEU A 92 -3.41 -36.58 -16.60
CA LEU A 92 -3.16 -35.43 -15.73
C LEU A 92 -1.72 -35.45 -15.22
N LYS A 93 -1.21 -36.62 -14.82
CA LYS A 93 0.17 -36.79 -14.39
C LYS A 93 1.17 -36.42 -15.51
N GLU A 94 0.93 -36.87 -16.74
CA GLU A 94 1.78 -36.52 -17.89
C GLU A 94 1.77 -35.01 -18.16
N GLN A 95 0.59 -34.37 -18.12
CA GLN A 95 0.46 -32.91 -18.27
C GLN A 95 1.22 -32.14 -17.18
N PHE A 96 1.14 -32.57 -15.92
CA PHE A 96 1.91 -31.96 -14.84
C PHE A 96 3.41 -32.20 -14.98
N GLU A 97 3.84 -33.38 -15.41
CA GLU A 97 5.26 -33.66 -15.68
C GLU A 97 5.81 -32.77 -16.80
N GLU A 98 5.00 -32.49 -17.83
CA GLU A 98 5.35 -31.57 -18.91
C GLU A 98 5.42 -30.12 -18.43
N GLN A 99 4.42 -29.63 -17.67
CA GLN A 99 4.47 -28.29 -17.06
C GLN A 99 5.68 -28.10 -16.14
N VAL A 100 6.01 -29.10 -15.32
CA VAL A 100 7.20 -29.08 -14.45
C VAL A 100 8.48 -29.02 -15.28
N LYS A 101 8.53 -29.69 -16.44
CA LYS A 101 9.67 -29.65 -17.34
C LYS A 101 9.85 -28.26 -17.97
N ASP A 102 8.75 -27.63 -18.38
CA ASP A 102 8.77 -26.27 -18.95
C ASP A 102 9.17 -25.24 -17.90
N LEU A 103 8.62 -25.31 -16.68
CA LEU A 103 9.01 -24.45 -15.57
C LEU A 103 10.50 -24.61 -15.19
N LYS A 104 11.04 -25.84 -15.26
CA LYS A 104 12.47 -26.06 -15.05
C LYS A 104 13.31 -25.44 -16.17
N ALA A 105 12.82 -25.43 -17.42
CA ALA A 105 13.52 -24.81 -18.53
C ALA A 105 13.53 -23.27 -18.41
N THR A 106 12.40 -22.66 -18.04
CA THR A 106 12.32 -21.20 -17.81
C THR A 106 13.17 -20.77 -16.61
N LEU A 107 13.16 -21.53 -15.53
CA LEU A 107 14.02 -21.26 -14.37
C LEU A 107 15.50 -21.28 -14.74
N ARG A 108 15.95 -22.28 -15.51
CA ARG A 108 17.31 -22.31 -16.03
C ARG A 108 17.61 -21.07 -16.88
N LYS A 109 16.69 -20.64 -17.74
CA LYS A 109 16.88 -19.44 -18.57
C LYS A 109 17.12 -18.20 -17.69
N PHE A 110 16.30 -18.00 -16.67
CA PHE A 110 16.48 -16.89 -15.73
C PHE A 110 17.76 -17.00 -14.89
N GLU A 111 18.21 -18.21 -14.53
CA GLU A 111 19.50 -18.41 -13.85
C GLU A 111 20.69 -17.98 -14.72
N HIS A 112 20.63 -18.22 -16.03
CA HIS A 112 21.66 -17.76 -16.98
C HIS A 112 21.62 -16.25 -17.12
N GLU A 113 20.44 -15.65 -17.33
CA GLU A 113 20.29 -14.18 -17.42
C GLU A 113 20.76 -13.48 -16.14
N ASN A 114 20.45 -14.03 -14.96
CA ASN A 114 20.93 -13.50 -13.69
C ASN A 114 22.47 -13.61 -13.57
N SER A 115 23.07 -14.68 -14.10
CA SER A 115 24.52 -14.84 -14.14
C SER A 115 25.17 -13.79 -15.06
N ASP A 116 24.58 -13.52 -16.22
CA ASP A 116 25.03 -12.50 -17.16
C ASP A 116 24.91 -11.09 -16.57
N MET A 117 23.78 -10.78 -15.91
CA MET A 117 23.58 -9.50 -15.23
C MET A 117 24.57 -9.30 -14.07
N LYS A 118 24.89 -10.36 -13.32
CA LYS A 118 25.94 -10.31 -12.29
C LYS A 118 27.32 -10.06 -12.90
N PHE A 119 27.63 -10.66 -14.04
CA PHE A 119 28.88 -10.42 -14.75
C PHE A 119 28.97 -8.94 -15.20
N LEU A 120 27.89 -8.42 -15.78
CA LEU A 120 27.81 -7.03 -16.22
C LEU A 120 27.93 -6.04 -15.06
N ASN A 121 27.24 -6.29 -13.94
CA ASN A 121 27.33 -5.47 -12.75
C ASN A 121 28.76 -5.44 -12.18
N ASN A 122 29.43 -6.60 -12.10
CA ASN A 122 30.84 -6.66 -11.72
C ASN A 122 31.75 -5.84 -12.66
N GLN A 123 31.48 -5.85 -13.96
CA GLN A 123 32.22 -5.03 -14.91
C GLN A 123 32.02 -3.52 -14.67
N TYR A 124 30.79 -3.08 -14.40
CA TYR A 124 30.50 -1.69 -14.05
C TYR A 124 31.13 -1.28 -12.72
N ILE A 125 31.12 -2.14 -11.70
CA ILE A 125 31.82 -1.90 -10.43
C ILE A 125 33.33 -1.71 -10.67
N HIS A 126 33.95 -2.54 -11.51
CA HIS A 126 35.36 -2.36 -11.87
C HIS A 126 35.60 -1.04 -12.60
N LYS A 127 34.70 -0.64 -13.51
CA LYS A 127 34.80 0.64 -14.23
C LYS A 127 34.65 1.83 -13.28
N MET A 128 33.70 1.78 -12.35
CA MET A 128 33.51 2.80 -11.31
C MET A 128 34.76 2.96 -10.45
N ARG A 129 35.33 1.87 -9.95
CA ARG A 129 36.59 1.91 -9.17
C ARG A 129 37.76 2.49 -9.96
N SER A 130 37.82 2.24 -11.28
CA SER A 130 38.84 2.84 -12.14
C SER A 130 38.66 4.35 -12.27
N LEU A 131 37.42 4.82 -12.45
CA LEU A 131 37.11 6.24 -12.56
C LEU A 131 37.31 6.97 -11.22
N GLU A 132 36.97 6.34 -10.09
CA GLU A 132 37.25 6.88 -8.76
C GLU A 132 38.74 7.07 -8.51
N LYS A 133 39.57 6.11 -8.92
CA LYS A 133 41.04 6.26 -8.85
C LYS A 133 41.55 7.40 -9.71
N GLU A 134 41.02 7.55 -10.92
CA GLU A 134 41.38 8.66 -11.81
C GLU A 134 40.93 10.02 -11.25
N ASN A 135 39.72 10.10 -10.71
CA ASN A 135 39.21 11.30 -10.04
C ASN A 135 40.04 11.66 -8.82
N LYS A 136 40.40 10.68 -7.99
CA LYS A 136 41.30 10.91 -6.85
C LYS A 136 42.64 11.46 -7.31
N ALA A 137 43.24 10.89 -8.35
CA ALA A 137 44.50 11.39 -8.91
C ALA A 137 44.37 12.83 -9.45
N LYS A 138 43.24 13.19 -10.08
CA LYS A 138 42.94 14.56 -10.51
C LYS A 138 42.78 15.51 -9.33
N THR A 139 42.06 15.11 -8.28
CA THR A 139 41.90 15.89 -7.05
C THR A 139 43.23 16.14 -6.36
N ASP A 140 44.06 15.10 -6.20
CA ASP A 140 45.41 15.21 -5.64
C ASP A 140 46.28 16.15 -6.49
N LYS A 141 46.12 16.10 -7.82
CA LYS A 141 46.84 17.01 -8.74
C LYS A 141 46.39 18.46 -8.59
N ILE A 142 45.08 18.69 -8.43
CA ILE A 142 44.53 20.03 -8.15
C ILE A 142 45.09 20.56 -6.83
N GLN A 143 45.12 19.74 -5.78
CA GLN A 143 45.65 20.11 -4.48
C GLN A 143 47.14 20.47 -4.55
N GLN A 144 47.95 19.67 -5.26
CA GLN A 144 49.37 19.99 -5.50
C GLN A 144 49.55 21.30 -6.28
N LEU A 145 48.69 21.58 -7.27
CA LEU A 145 48.75 22.83 -8.03
C LEU A 145 48.34 24.03 -7.16
N GLN A 146 47.38 23.86 -6.27
CA GLN A 146 46.98 24.88 -5.29
C GLN A 146 48.09 25.16 -4.26
N GLU A 147 48.79 24.13 -3.77
CA GLU A 147 49.95 24.27 -2.89
C GLU A 147 51.12 24.99 -3.57
N LYS A 148 51.40 24.69 -4.84
CA LYS A 148 52.42 25.42 -5.62
C LYS A 148 52.03 26.87 -5.88
N ASN A 149 50.73 27.16 -6.01
CA ASN A 149 50.23 28.53 -6.17
C ASN A 149 50.40 29.35 -4.88
N LEU A 150 50.29 28.72 -3.70
CA LEU A 150 50.50 29.33 -2.38
C LEU A 150 51.95 29.77 -2.11
N GLN A 151 52.93 29.34 -2.92
CA GLN A 151 54.36 29.67 -2.77
C GLN A 151 54.87 30.72 -3.78
N ALA A 152 54.00 31.31 -4.62
CA ALA A 152 54.41 32.31 -5.60
C ALA A 152 54.71 33.68 -4.94
N VAL A 153 55.98 34.10 -4.94
CA VAL A 153 56.42 35.41 -4.44
C VAL A 153 56.60 36.38 -5.61
N VAL A 154 55.74 37.41 -5.69
CA VAL A 154 55.90 38.52 -6.66
C VAL A 154 56.88 39.54 -6.10
N GLN A 155 58.05 39.69 -6.72
CA GLN A 155 58.97 40.79 -6.42
C GLN A 155 58.54 42.05 -7.20
N THR A 156 58.20 43.12 -6.48
CA THR A 156 58.08 44.46 -7.06
C THR A 156 59.41 45.21 -6.96
N PRO A 157 59.76 46.09 -7.94
CA PRO A 157 61.03 46.80 -7.97
C PRO A 157 61.05 47.90 -6.91
N GLY A 158 61.44 47.55 -5.69
CA GLY A 158 61.40 48.48 -4.57
C GLY A 158 61.80 47.88 -3.23
N GLY A 159 62.73 46.93 -3.21
CA GLY A 159 63.64 46.64 -2.08
C GLY A 159 63.09 46.34 -0.67
N LYS A 160 61.79 46.32 -0.41
CA LYS A 160 61.21 46.00 0.90
C LYS A 160 60.33 44.77 0.81
N LYS A 161 60.84 43.63 1.30
CA LYS A 161 60.07 42.40 1.52
C LYS A 161 58.98 42.68 2.55
N ARG A 162 57.75 42.88 2.11
CA ARG A 162 56.56 42.76 2.95
C ARG A 162 55.88 41.44 2.60
N ASN A 163 55.73 40.56 3.58
CA ASN A 163 54.80 39.43 3.47
C ASN A 163 53.39 40.03 3.43
N ILE A 164 52.76 40.03 2.25
CA ILE A 164 51.34 40.28 2.13
C ILE A 164 50.65 38.98 2.52
N PRO A 165 49.80 38.94 3.57
CA PRO A 165 49.04 37.74 3.88
C PRO A 165 48.11 37.44 2.70
N PHE A 166 48.26 36.26 2.10
CA PHE A 166 47.30 35.78 1.11
C PHE A 166 45.96 35.55 1.80
N ARG A 167 45.08 36.56 1.75
CA ARG A 167 43.66 36.38 2.01
C ARG A 167 43.16 35.48 0.87
N ARG A 168 42.76 34.24 1.18
CA ARG A 168 41.85 33.51 0.29
C ARG A 168 40.73 34.48 -0.07
N GLN A 169 40.40 34.61 -1.34
CA GLN A 169 39.22 35.34 -1.78
C GLN A 169 38.00 34.65 -1.16
N ARG A 170 37.65 35.06 0.05
CA ARG A 170 36.47 34.61 0.76
C ARG A 170 35.40 35.60 0.36
N MET A 171 34.44 35.14 -0.43
CA MET A 171 33.23 35.88 -0.70
C MET A 171 32.54 36.09 0.65
N GLN A 172 32.56 37.33 1.16
CA GLN A 172 31.76 37.72 2.31
C GLN A 172 30.33 37.87 1.82
N ILE A 173 29.46 36.96 2.26
CA ILE A 173 28.02 37.06 2.05
C ILE A 173 27.51 37.94 3.20
N ASP A 174 27.37 39.24 2.94
CA ASP A 174 26.96 40.22 3.95
C ASP A 174 25.43 40.25 4.18
N GLN A 175 24.67 39.38 3.51
CA GLN A 175 23.24 39.17 3.72
C GLN A 175 22.81 37.80 3.17
N PRO A 176 21.95 37.01 3.86
CA PRO A 176 21.19 35.99 3.15
C PRO A 176 20.33 36.70 2.11
N VAL A 177 20.25 36.13 0.90
CA VAL A 177 19.44 36.64 -0.21
C VAL A 177 18.04 36.99 0.32
N PRO A 178 17.48 38.17 0.00
CA PRO A 178 16.15 38.53 0.46
C PRO A 178 15.14 37.48 -0.01
N PRO A 179 14.13 37.11 0.82
CA PRO A 179 13.10 36.18 0.39
C PRO A 179 12.46 36.73 -0.87
N SER A 180 12.38 35.89 -1.89
CA SER A 180 11.72 36.21 -3.14
C SER A 180 10.26 36.55 -2.85
N GLY A 181 9.96 37.84 -2.73
CA GLY A 181 8.61 38.35 -2.85
C GLY A 181 8.17 38.19 -4.29
N ILE A 182 7.78 36.99 -4.68
CA ILE A 182 6.99 36.75 -5.89
C ILE A 182 5.63 36.33 -5.40
N GLY A 183 4.75 37.34 -5.31
CA GLY A 183 3.33 37.12 -5.25
C GLY A 183 2.89 36.31 -6.47
N ALA A 184 1.92 35.44 -6.25
CA ALA A 184 1.25 34.66 -7.26
C ALA A 184 0.79 35.55 -8.44
N TYR A 185 1.49 35.44 -9.56
CA TYR A 185 0.96 35.76 -10.89
C TYR A 185 1.60 34.79 -11.91
N PRO A 186 0.81 34.16 -12.79
CA PRO A 186 1.33 33.15 -13.71
C PRO A 186 2.02 33.86 -14.89
N VAL A 187 3.34 33.71 -15.00
CA VAL A 187 4.07 33.98 -16.23
C VAL A 187 4.39 32.64 -16.89
N PRO A 188 4.06 32.42 -18.18
CA PRO A 188 4.41 31.20 -18.88
C PRO A 188 5.94 31.10 -19.00
N GLN A 189 6.52 30.01 -18.48
CA GLN A 189 7.94 29.72 -18.69
C GLN A 189 8.17 29.26 -20.14
N PRO A 190 9.27 29.68 -20.80
CA PRO A 190 9.64 29.13 -22.09
C PRO A 190 10.12 27.68 -21.93
N ASN A 191 9.66 26.80 -22.84
CA ASN A 191 9.95 25.37 -22.84
C ASN A 191 11.46 25.09 -22.77
N ASP A 192 11.92 24.70 -21.59
CA ASP A 192 13.29 24.22 -21.36
C ASP A 192 13.42 22.80 -21.95
N PRO A 193 14.27 22.57 -22.96
CA PRO A 193 14.39 21.27 -23.64
C PRO A 193 14.75 20.11 -22.72
N TYR A 194 15.46 20.38 -21.61
CA TYR A 194 15.87 19.35 -20.66
C TYR A 194 14.72 18.86 -19.76
N ILE A 195 13.74 19.73 -19.50
CA ILE A 195 12.53 19.38 -18.74
C ILE A 195 11.58 18.56 -19.62
N ALA A 196 11.54 18.84 -20.92
CA ALA A 196 10.78 18.04 -21.90
C ALA A 196 11.33 16.61 -22.03
N ASP A 197 12.65 16.43 -22.09
CA ASP A 197 13.27 15.09 -22.14
C ASP A 197 13.05 14.29 -20.83
N LEU A 198 13.11 14.95 -19.66
CA LEU A 198 12.86 14.25 -18.40
C LEU A 198 11.39 13.90 -18.20
N LEU A 199 10.47 14.76 -18.64
CA LEU A 199 9.03 14.45 -18.69
C LEU A 199 8.76 13.32 -19.69
N GLN A 200 9.38 13.33 -20.86
CA GLN A 200 9.21 12.26 -21.84
C GLN A 200 9.78 10.93 -21.36
N VAL A 201 10.90 10.93 -20.63
CA VAL A 201 11.45 9.72 -19.98
C VAL A 201 10.53 9.26 -18.84
N ALA A 202 9.96 10.17 -18.07
CA ALA A 202 8.99 9.84 -17.03
C ALA A 202 7.68 9.29 -17.64
N ASP A 203 7.16 9.89 -18.71
CA ASP A 203 5.96 9.46 -19.42
C ASP A 203 6.16 8.09 -20.08
N ASN A 204 7.32 7.86 -20.70
CA ASN A 204 7.68 6.55 -21.24
C ASN A 204 7.78 5.50 -20.12
N ARG A 205 8.36 5.87 -18.96
CA ARG A 205 8.45 4.96 -17.82
C ARG A 205 7.10 4.67 -17.18
N ILE A 206 6.23 5.68 -17.10
CA ILE A 206 4.84 5.54 -16.64
C ILE A 206 4.10 4.62 -17.61
N HIS A 207 4.25 4.81 -18.93
CA HIS A 207 3.62 3.97 -19.94
C HIS A 207 4.09 2.51 -19.89
N GLU A 208 5.39 2.27 -19.74
CA GLU A 208 5.94 0.92 -19.55
C GLU A 208 5.40 0.26 -18.27
N LEU A 209 5.35 1.01 -17.16
CA LEU A 209 4.79 0.51 -15.90
C LEU A 209 3.28 0.28 -16.02
N GLN A 210 2.56 1.09 -16.80
CA GLN A 210 1.13 0.88 -17.08
C GLN A 210 0.93 -0.44 -17.82
N ILE A 211 1.72 -0.71 -18.86
CA ILE A 211 1.66 -1.97 -19.62
C ILE A 211 2.00 -3.18 -18.72
N GLU A 212 3.00 -3.04 -17.86
CA GLU A 212 3.38 -4.10 -16.92
C GLU A 212 2.29 -4.36 -15.87
N VAL A 213 1.63 -3.30 -15.38
CA VAL A 213 0.47 -3.41 -14.49
C VAL A 213 -0.71 -4.07 -15.19
N ASP A 214 -1.00 -3.72 -16.44
CA ASP A 214 -2.09 -4.31 -17.22
C ASP A 214 -1.83 -5.81 -17.48
N ASP A 215 -0.61 -6.18 -17.86
CA ASP A 215 -0.21 -7.58 -18.09
C ASP A 215 -0.22 -8.40 -16.79
N LEU A 216 0.14 -7.78 -15.65
CA LEU A 216 0.03 -8.42 -14.33
C LEU A 216 -1.42 -8.54 -13.86
N GLN A 217 -2.29 -7.57 -14.16
CA GLN A 217 -3.72 -7.64 -13.88
C GLN A 217 -4.40 -8.74 -14.69
N GLU A 218 -4.06 -8.87 -15.97
CA GLU A 218 -4.57 -9.95 -16.82
C GLU A 218 -4.13 -11.32 -16.30
N LYS A 219 -2.85 -11.46 -15.93
CA LYS A 219 -2.32 -12.70 -15.31
C LYS A 219 -2.98 -13.02 -13.97
N LEU A 220 -3.24 -12.01 -13.14
CA LEU A 220 -3.96 -12.17 -11.87
C LEU A 220 -5.40 -12.66 -12.13
N GLU A 221 -6.11 -12.06 -13.07
CA GLU A 221 -7.49 -12.44 -13.40
C GLU A 221 -7.57 -13.86 -13.98
N ILE A 222 -6.58 -14.26 -14.78
CA ILE A 222 -6.44 -15.64 -15.26
C ILE A 222 -6.21 -16.60 -14.08
N ALA A 223 -5.26 -16.29 -13.20
CA ALA A 223 -4.94 -17.11 -12.03
C ALA A 223 -6.12 -17.20 -11.04
N GLU A 224 -6.88 -16.13 -10.84
CA GLU A 224 -8.09 -16.11 -10.00
C GLU A 224 -9.21 -16.95 -10.61
N ARG A 225 -9.40 -16.88 -11.94
CA ARG A 225 -10.35 -17.75 -12.65
C ARG A 225 -9.95 -19.22 -12.53
N GLU A 226 -8.67 -19.55 -12.69
CA GLU A 226 -8.16 -20.90 -12.51
C GLU A 226 -8.33 -21.40 -11.07
N MET A 227 -7.97 -20.58 -10.08
CA MET A 227 -8.19 -20.86 -8.65
C MET A 227 -9.66 -21.12 -8.33
N LYS A 228 -10.57 -20.33 -8.89
CA LYS A 228 -12.02 -20.52 -8.70
C LYS A 228 -12.51 -21.80 -9.36
N ASN A 229 -11.98 -22.15 -10.54
CA ASN A 229 -12.29 -23.41 -11.21
C ASN A 229 -11.78 -24.62 -10.41
N TYR A 230 -10.54 -24.57 -9.91
CA TYR A 230 -9.99 -25.62 -9.04
C TYR A 230 -10.75 -25.74 -7.72
N SER A 231 -11.09 -24.62 -7.08
CA SER A 231 -11.91 -24.61 -5.86
C SER A 231 -13.26 -25.28 -6.10
N LYS A 232 -13.91 -25.01 -7.24
CA LYS A 232 -15.18 -25.64 -7.60
C LYS A 232 -15.02 -27.12 -7.91
N GLN A 233 -13.92 -27.54 -8.55
CA GLN A 233 -13.62 -28.96 -8.74
C GLN A 233 -13.37 -29.69 -7.41
N VAL A 234 -12.67 -29.06 -6.46
CA VAL A 234 -12.45 -29.63 -5.12
C VAL A 234 -13.76 -29.76 -4.37
N GLU A 235 -14.63 -28.74 -4.41
CA GLU A 235 -15.96 -28.78 -3.79
C GLU A 235 -16.84 -29.90 -4.38
N LEU A 236 -16.87 -30.02 -5.71
CA LEU A 236 -17.59 -31.11 -6.38
C LEU A 236 -17.02 -32.49 -6.00
N ARG A 237 -15.68 -32.62 -5.92
CA ARG A 237 -15.02 -33.84 -5.50
C ARG A 237 -15.34 -34.18 -4.04
N ASP A 238 -15.32 -33.21 -3.15
CA ASP A 238 -15.56 -33.44 -1.72
C ASP A 238 -17.04 -33.79 -1.44
N ASN A 239 -17.97 -33.13 -2.13
CA ASN A 239 -19.39 -33.51 -2.14
C ASN A 239 -19.59 -34.93 -2.69
N GLU A 240 -18.84 -35.30 -3.72
CA GLU A 240 -18.86 -36.65 -4.28
C GLU A 240 -18.28 -37.69 -3.33
N ILE A 241 -17.17 -37.36 -2.65
CA ILE A 241 -16.57 -38.20 -1.60
C ILE A 241 -17.56 -38.39 -0.46
N GLU A 242 -18.27 -37.36 -0.03
CA GLU A 242 -19.27 -37.45 1.03
C GLU A 242 -20.47 -38.29 0.59
N ARG A 243 -20.99 -38.07 -0.63
CA ARG A 243 -22.05 -38.91 -1.22
C ARG A 243 -21.62 -40.37 -1.32
N LEU A 244 -20.40 -40.63 -1.79
CA LEU A 244 -19.85 -41.99 -1.90
C LEU A 244 -19.60 -42.61 -0.52
N ALA A 245 -19.13 -41.84 0.47
CA ALA A 245 -18.94 -42.30 1.83
C ALA A 245 -20.27 -42.73 2.46
N VAL A 246 -21.33 -41.93 2.28
CA VAL A 246 -22.70 -42.26 2.74
C VAL A 246 -23.26 -43.49 1.99
N ALA A 247 -22.99 -43.61 0.68
CA ALA A 247 -23.43 -44.76 -0.11
C ALA A 247 -22.64 -46.06 0.17
N LEU A 248 -21.45 -45.96 0.77
CA LEU A 248 -20.58 -47.08 1.15
C LEU A 248 -20.83 -47.54 2.59
N ASP A 249 -21.44 -46.71 3.43
CA ASP A 249 -21.81 -47.10 4.79
C ASP A 249 -23.04 -48.02 4.77
N GLY A 250 -22.88 -49.27 5.20
CA GLY A 250 -23.93 -50.30 5.21
C GLY A 250 -24.09 -51.12 3.92
N GLY A 251 -23.38 -50.78 2.84
CA GLY A 251 -23.50 -51.44 1.54
C GLY A 251 -24.82 -51.14 0.81
N ARG A 252 -24.81 -51.19 -0.53
CA ARG A 252 -25.99 -50.87 -1.34
C ARG A 252 -27.01 -52.01 -1.31
N SER A 253 -28.24 -51.70 -0.87
CA SER A 253 -29.37 -52.63 -0.89
C SER A 253 -29.67 -53.13 -2.31
N HIS A 254 -30.03 -54.42 -2.45
CA HIS A 254 -30.41 -55.03 -3.72
C HIS A 254 -31.54 -54.27 -4.41
N ASP A 255 -32.49 -53.74 -3.64
CA ASP A 255 -33.62 -52.99 -4.17
C ASP A 255 -33.16 -51.70 -4.86
N VAL A 256 -32.18 -51.00 -4.28
CA VAL A 256 -31.61 -49.77 -4.87
C VAL A 256 -30.85 -50.07 -6.16
N ILE A 257 -30.07 -51.16 -6.18
CA ILE A 257 -29.30 -51.57 -7.37
C ILE A 257 -30.24 -52.07 -8.48
N SER A 258 -31.30 -52.80 -8.13
CA SER A 258 -32.31 -53.26 -9.09
C SER A 258 -33.11 -52.08 -9.66
N LEU A 259 -33.42 -51.09 -8.82
CA LEU A 259 -34.09 -49.86 -9.25
C LEU A 259 -33.17 -49.01 -10.14
N GLU A 260 -31.89 -48.88 -9.82
CA GLU A 260 -30.89 -48.21 -10.67
C GLU A 260 -30.69 -48.93 -12.00
N ALA A 261 -30.65 -50.26 -12.02
CA ALA A 261 -30.54 -51.04 -13.26
C ALA A 261 -31.77 -50.83 -14.17
N LYS A 262 -32.97 -50.83 -13.60
CA LYS A 262 -34.21 -50.49 -14.33
C LYS A 262 -34.23 -49.02 -14.76
N SER A 263 -33.80 -48.10 -13.90
CA SER A 263 -33.71 -46.68 -14.22
C SER A 263 -32.74 -46.43 -15.37
N ARG A 264 -31.60 -47.13 -15.43
CA ARG A 264 -30.66 -47.08 -16.57
C ARG A 264 -31.22 -47.71 -17.84
N SER A 265 -32.00 -48.79 -17.73
CA SER A 265 -32.72 -49.32 -18.89
C SER A 265 -33.71 -48.29 -19.43
N ASN A 266 -34.41 -47.59 -18.53
CA ASN A 266 -35.31 -46.51 -18.91
C ASN A 266 -34.53 -45.32 -19.49
N GLU A 267 -33.35 -45.00 -18.96
CA GLU A 267 -32.46 -43.95 -19.47
C GLU A 267 -31.98 -44.25 -20.89
N LYS A 268 -31.60 -45.50 -21.19
CA LYS A 268 -31.29 -45.93 -22.58
C LYS A 268 -32.49 -45.79 -23.53
N ILE A 269 -33.71 -46.04 -23.03
CA ILE A 269 -34.94 -45.85 -23.81
C ILE A 269 -35.19 -44.35 -24.03
N ILE A 270 -34.96 -43.52 -23.00
CA ILE A 270 -35.07 -42.06 -23.06
C ILE A 270 -34.04 -41.51 -24.06
N ASP A 271 -32.78 -41.97 -24.04
CA ASP A 271 -31.75 -41.58 -24.99
C ASP A 271 -32.14 -41.93 -26.43
N HIS A 272 -32.70 -43.14 -26.64
CA HIS A 272 -33.19 -43.55 -27.95
C HIS A 272 -34.36 -42.66 -28.43
N LEU A 273 -35.30 -42.35 -27.54
CA LEU A 273 -36.41 -41.44 -27.82
C LEU A 273 -35.93 -40.01 -28.08
N ASN A 274 -34.93 -39.53 -27.34
CA ASN A 274 -34.34 -38.20 -27.54
C ASN A 274 -33.64 -38.11 -28.89
N LEU A 275 -32.89 -39.12 -29.30
CA LEU A 275 -32.30 -39.19 -30.64
C LEU A 275 -33.37 -39.16 -31.74
N GLN A 276 -34.51 -39.82 -31.49
CA GLN A 276 -35.66 -39.79 -32.40
C GLN A 276 -36.32 -38.40 -32.44
N VAL A 277 -36.43 -37.73 -31.29
CA VAL A 277 -36.95 -36.36 -31.19
C VAL A 277 -36.01 -35.37 -31.90
N GLU A 278 -34.70 -35.48 -31.73
CA GLU A 278 -33.71 -34.65 -32.43
C GLU A 278 -33.80 -34.84 -33.94
N PHE A 279 -33.93 -36.08 -34.43
CA PHE A 279 -34.14 -36.35 -35.84
C PHE A 279 -35.45 -35.74 -36.36
N LEU A 280 -36.53 -35.83 -35.57
CA LEU A 280 -37.82 -35.22 -35.92
C LEU A 280 -37.78 -33.69 -35.86
N GLN A 281 -37.04 -33.09 -34.94
CA GLN A 281 -36.83 -31.65 -34.86
C GLN A 281 -35.98 -31.13 -36.02
N GLN A 282 -34.92 -31.86 -36.39
CA GLN A 282 -34.08 -31.51 -37.53
C GLN A 282 -34.89 -31.59 -38.84
N THR A 283 -35.66 -32.65 -39.05
CA THR A 283 -36.53 -32.77 -40.22
C THR A 283 -37.64 -31.72 -40.23
N LYS A 284 -38.21 -31.37 -39.07
CA LYS A 284 -39.15 -30.25 -38.95
C LYS A 284 -38.49 -28.93 -39.35
N LYS A 285 -37.28 -28.64 -38.86
CA LYS A 285 -36.53 -27.42 -39.19
C LYS A 285 -36.20 -27.33 -40.68
N ASP A 286 -35.83 -28.46 -41.30
CA ASP A 286 -35.57 -28.52 -42.75
C ASP A 286 -36.85 -28.28 -43.57
N LEU A 287 -38.01 -28.78 -43.09
CA LEU A 287 -39.31 -28.51 -43.69
C LEU A 287 -39.75 -27.06 -43.51
N GLU A 288 -39.55 -26.47 -42.33
CA GLU A 288 -39.84 -25.05 -42.05
C GLU A 288 -39.02 -24.14 -42.98
N LYS A 289 -37.71 -24.40 -43.10
CA LYS A 289 -36.85 -23.67 -44.04
C LYS A 289 -37.34 -23.80 -45.48
N ARG A 290 -37.79 -24.99 -45.88
CA ARG A 290 -38.33 -25.20 -47.23
C ARG A 290 -39.66 -24.50 -47.47
N ILE A 291 -40.48 -24.33 -46.44
CA ILE A 291 -41.70 -23.52 -46.50
C ILE A 291 -41.34 -22.04 -46.65
N GLU A 292 -40.34 -21.56 -45.90
CA GLU A 292 -39.84 -20.19 -46.00
C GLU A 292 -39.30 -19.88 -47.40
N ASP A 293 -38.44 -20.74 -47.96
CA ASP A 293 -37.93 -20.60 -49.32
C ASP A 293 -39.06 -20.55 -50.38
N LEU A 294 -40.12 -21.35 -50.17
CA LEU A 294 -41.29 -21.34 -51.06
C LEU A 294 -42.15 -20.08 -50.90
N LEU A 295 -42.25 -19.53 -49.69
CA LEU A 295 -42.97 -18.27 -49.44
C LEU A 295 -42.24 -17.09 -50.07
N ASP A 296 -40.92 -17.03 -49.98
CA ASP A 296 -40.08 -16.02 -50.62
C ASP A 296 -40.18 -16.10 -52.15
N SER A 297 -40.09 -17.32 -52.70
CA SER A 297 -40.29 -17.53 -54.13
C SER A 297 -41.68 -17.09 -54.58
N ARG A 298 -42.73 -17.41 -53.81
CA ARG A 298 -44.10 -16.96 -54.09
C ARG A 298 -44.21 -15.43 -54.03
N GLN A 299 -43.59 -14.76 -53.06
CA GLN A 299 -43.61 -13.31 -52.95
C GLN A 299 -42.92 -12.66 -54.16
N ASN A 300 -41.77 -13.18 -54.58
CA ASN A 300 -41.07 -12.72 -55.78
C ASN A 300 -41.95 -12.89 -57.03
N MET A 301 -42.54 -14.06 -57.24
CA MET A 301 -43.47 -14.30 -58.37
C MET A 301 -44.70 -13.38 -58.30
N THR A 302 -45.23 -13.11 -57.11
CA THR A 302 -46.38 -12.20 -56.94
C THR A 302 -46.00 -10.76 -57.30
N SER A 303 -44.78 -10.32 -56.94
CA SER A 303 -44.27 -9.00 -57.33
C SER A 303 -44.06 -8.89 -58.84
N GLU A 304 -43.60 -9.96 -59.50
CA GLU A 304 -43.46 -10.02 -60.96
C GLU A 304 -44.83 -9.99 -61.64
N VAL A 305 -45.81 -10.74 -61.14
CA VAL A 305 -47.19 -10.71 -61.63
C VAL A 305 -47.80 -9.31 -61.46
N ALA A 306 -47.57 -8.63 -60.33
CA ALA A 306 -48.04 -7.27 -60.13
C ALA A 306 -47.39 -6.28 -61.11
N HIS A 307 -46.08 -6.41 -61.35
CA HIS A 307 -45.37 -5.60 -62.33
C HIS A 307 -45.91 -5.84 -63.76
N LEU A 308 -46.11 -7.10 -64.16
CA LEU A 308 -46.70 -7.44 -65.45
C LEU A 308 -48.16 -6.97 -65.56
N SER A 309 -48.93 -7.02 -64.48
CA SER A 309 -50.30 -6.50 -64.44
C SER A 309 -50.33 -4.98 -64.66
N ASN A 310 -49.48 -4.24 -63.96
CA ASN A 310 -49.35 -2.79 -64.17
C ASN A 310 -48.94 -2.49 -65.61
N LYS A 311 -47.99 -3.25 -66.17
CA LYS A 311 -47.57 -3.06 -67.55
C LYS A 311 -48.69 -3.35 -68.56
N ASN A 312 -49.52 -4.36 -68.29
CA ASN A 312 -50.70 -4.64 -69.10
C ASN A 312 -51.76 -3.54 -68.96
N GLU A 313 -51.92 -2.95 -67.78
CA GLU A 313 -52.85 -1.84 -67.57
C GLU A 313 -52.41 -0.59 -68.34
N GLU A 314 -51.11 -0.27 -68.32
CA GLU A 314 -50.52 0.79 -69.17
C GLU A 314 -50.79 0.53 -70.67
N LEU A 315 -50.54 -0.68 -71.15
CA LEU A 315 -50.80 -1.05 -72.55
C LEU A 315 -52.30 -0.98 -72.90
N CYS A 316 -53.19 -1.34 -71.98
CA CYS A 316 -54.62 -1.17 -72.15
C CYS A 316 -55.01 0.31 -72.23
N GLN A 317 -54.41 1.18 -71.41
CA GLN A 317 -54.61 2.62 -71.49
C GLN A 317 -54.14 3.17 -72.84
N GLU A 318 -52.93 2.80 -73.29
CA GLU A 318 -52.41 3.15 -74.62
C GLU A 318 -53.36 2.69 -75.74
N LEU A 319 -53.90 1.47 -75.66
CA LEU A 319 -54.90 0.98 -76.62
C LEU A 319 -56.19 1.79 -76.59
N THR A 320 -56.68 2.19 -75.42
CA THR A 320 -57.87 3.06 -75.32
C THR A 320 -57.64 4.45 -75.88
N GLU A 321 -56.43 5.01 -75.74
CA GLU A 321 -56.05 6.28 -76.37
C GLU A 321 -56.02 6.16 -77.90
N ILE A 322 -55.46 5.05 -78.42
CA ILE A 322 -55.48 4.74 -79.85
C ILE A 322 -56.92 4.60 -80.36
N ASP A 323 -57.79 3.89 -79.63
CA ASP A 323 -59.20 3.76 -79.98
C ASP A 323 -59.92 5.12 -79.96
N HIS A 324 -59.62 5.99 -78.99
CA HIS A 324 -60.18 7.33 -78.95
C HIS A 324 -59.74 8.17 -80.15
N LEU A 325 -58.45 8.11 -80.52
CA LEU A 325 -57.91 8.76 -81.71
C LEU A 325 -58.55 8.20 -83.00
N ALA A 326 -58.73 6.89 -83.09
CA ALA A 326 -59.39 6.24 -84.23
C ALA A 326 -60.86 6.71 -84.34
N GLN A 327 -61.59 6.76 -83.23
CA GLN A 327 -62.96 7.29 -83.22
C GLN A 327 -63.02 8.77 -83.59
N GLN A 328 -62.07 9.60 -83.14
CA GLN A 328 -62.00 11.00 -83.56
C GLN A 328 -61.77 11.12 -85.07
N LEU A 329 -60.89 10.27 -85.63
CA LEU A 329 -60.61 10.24 -87.05
C LEU A 329 -61.83 9.77 -87.86
N GLU A 330 -62.58 8.78 -87.37
CA GLU A 330 -63.82 8.33 -88.01
C GLU A 330 -64.91 9.41 -87.95
N ARG A 331 -65.06 10.12 -86.82
CA ARG A 331 -65.96 11.28 -86.74
C ARG A 331 -65.56 12.39 -87.70
N HIS A 332 -64.27 12.70 -87.84
CA HIS A 332 -63.79 13.67 -88.84
C HIS A 332 -64.13 13.21 -90.26
N LYS A 333 -63.96 11.92 -90.57
CA LYS A 333 -64.33 11.34 -91.85
C LYS A 333 -65.84 11.42 -92.11
N GLU A 334 -66.68 11.10 -91.13
CA GLU A 334 -68.14 11.26 -91.23
C GLU A 334 -68.55 12.71 -91.45
N ILE A 335 -67.95 13.67 -90.74
CA ILE A 335 -68.21 15.10 -90.96
C ILE A 335 -67.84 15.50 -92.39
N VAL A 336 -66.69 15.05 -92.90
CA VAL A 336 -66.25 15.33 -94.28
C VAL A 336 -67.19 14.69 -95.31
N LEU A 337 -67.68 13.47 -95.05
CA LEU A 337 -68.67 12.79 -95.89
C LEU A 337 -70.02 13.50 -95.85
N GLU A 338 -70.48 13.92 -94.66
CA GLU A 338 -71.75 14.63 -94.50
C GLU A 338 -71.70 16.02 -95.14
N THR A 339 -70.57 16.73 -95.10
CA THR A 339 -70.41 17.98 -95.87
C THR A 339 -70.44 17.69 -97.37
N ALA A 340 -69.80 16.63 -97.85
CA ALA A 340 -69.88 16.24 -99.26
C ALA A 340 -71.31 15.82 -99.67
N ASP A 341 -72.04 15.08 -98.82
CA ASP A 341 -73.41 14.65 -99.09
C ASP A 341 -74.41 15.81 -99.02
N LYS A 342 -74.21 16.79 -98.14
CA LYS A 342 -74.99 18.04 -98.13
C LYS A 342 -74.77 18.84 -99.41
N GLU A 343 -73.52 18.97 -99.87
CA GLU A 343 -73.20 19.61 -101.15
C GLU A 343 -73.88 18.88 -102.33
N ILE A 344 -73.97 17.53 -102.29
CA ILE A 344 -74.69 16.72 -103.28
C ILE A 344 -76.22 16.85 -103.13
N GLY A 345 -76.73 16.92 -101.90
CA GLY A 345 -78.15 17.04 -101.57
C GLY A 345 -78.74 18.38 -101.98
N GLU A 346 -78.01 19.48 -101.78
CA GLU A 346 -78.38 20.81 -102.27
C GLU A 346 -78.39 20.88 -103.82
N ALA A 347 -77.52 20.12 -104.47
CA ALA A 347 -77.57 19.95 -105.93
C ALA A 347 -78.83 19.17 -106.38
N LYS A 348 -79.32 18.20 -105.59
CA LYS A 348 -80.54 17.42 -105.87
C LYS A 348 -81.86 18.13 -105.50
N LEU A 349 -81.90 18.93 -104.43
CA LEU A 349 -83.10 19.66 -103.99
C LEU A 349 -83.47 20.81 -104.95
N LYS A 350 -82.51 21.37 -105.69
CA LYS A 350 -82.80 22.28 -106.81
C LYS A 350 -83.52 21.61 -107.99
N THR A 351 -83.47 20.28 -108.10
CA THR A 351 -84.06 19.54 -109.23
C THR A 351 -85.41 18.89 -108.94
N LEU A 352 -85.85 18.76 -107.67
CA LEU A 352 -87.03 17.95 -107.30
C LEU A 352 -88.32 18.70 -106.90
N CYS A 353 -88.29 20.03 -106.73
CA CYS A 353 -89.49 20.82 -106.35
C CYS A 353 -90.54 21.05 -107.47
N VAL A 354 -90.44 20.36 -108.61
CA VAL A 354 -91.35 20.52 -109.76
C VAL A 354 -92.50 19.49 -109.77
N TRP A 355 -92.51 18.45 -108.93
CA TRP A 355 -93.50 17.38 -109.06
C TRP A 355 -94.17 16.92 -107.75
N LYS A 356 -95.49 17.19 -107.72
CA LYS A 356 -96.57 16.47 -107.01
C LYS A 356 -96.97 16.94 -105.61
N CYS A 357 -98.00 17.77 -105.67
CA CYS A 357 -99.03 18.06 -104.68
C CYS A 357 -100.02 16.87 -104.52
N HIS A 358 -100.31 16.47 -103.27
CA HIS A 358 -101.63 16.07 -102.70
C HIS A 358 -102.48 14.91 -103.31
N PRO A 359 -103.57 14.41 -102.66
CA PRO A 359 -104.02 14.37 -101.24
C PRO A 359 -104.70 13.00 -100.81
N CYS A 360 -105.36 13.00 -99.63
CA CYS A 360 -106.31 12.01 -99.00
C CYS A 360 -105.69 11.02 -97.98
N GLN A 361 -105.89 11.15 -96.64
CA GLN A 361 -107.10 10.93 -95.79
C GLN A 361 -107.65 9.49 -95.93
N LEU A 362 -107.99 8.69 -94.91
CA LEU A 362 -108.31 8.86 -93.48
C LEU A 362 -108.59 7.44 -92.91
N TRP A 363 -107.89 6.95 -91.88
CA TRP A 363 -108.36 5.83 -91.02
C TRP A 363 -107.76 6.00 -89.60
N SER A 364 -108.66 6.04 -88.59
CA SER A 364 -108.48 6.07 -87.12
C SER A 364 -107.60 7.18 -86.52
N VAL A 365 -108.05 8.22 -85.81
CA VAL A 365 -109.32 8.57 -85.11
C VAL A 365 -109.83 7.49 -84.15
N VAL A 366 -109.24 7.44 -82.95
CA VAL A 366 -109.86 7.33 -81.60
C VAL A 366 -108.73 7.71 -80.62
N ASP A 367 -108.55 9.00 -80.35
CA ASP A 367 -108.99 9.70 -79.13
C ASP A 367 -108.26 9.29 -77.84
N ARG A 368 -107.14 9.98 -77.55
CA ARG A 368 -106.80 10.57 -76.22
C ARG A 368 -105.45 11.31 -76.21
N GLU A 369 -105.20 12.09 -77.24
CA GLU A 369 -104.47 13.36 -77.08
C GLU A 369 -105.54 14.41 -76.74
N LEU A 370 -105.65 14.77 -75.45
CA LEU A 370 -106.25 16.01 -74.94
C LEU A 370 -106.39 15.90 -73.42
N VAL A 371 -105.34 16.32 -72.73
CA VAL A 371 -105.37 16.95 -71.41
C VAL A 371 -104.09 17.83 -71.38
N ILE A 372 -103.94 19.07 -71.87
CA ILE A 372 -104.77 20.16 -72.43
C ILE A 372 -106.29 19.98 -72.28
N GLU A 373 -106.96 19.78 -71.14
CA GLU A 373 -106.77 20.13 -69.73
C GLU A 373 -105.40 20.64 -69.29
N LEU A 374 -105.10 21.91 -69.55
CA LEU A 374 -105.69 23.06 -68.88
C LEU A 374 -105.09 23.22 -67.49
N GLU A 375 -104.32 24.30 -67.38
CA GLU A 375 -104.50 25.19 -66.24
C GLU A 375 -103.93 24.70 -64.91
N ARG A 376 -102.69 24.23 -64.95
CA ARG A 376 -101.71 24.70 -63.95
C ARG A 376 -100.28 24.82 -64.50
N MET A 377 -100.12 25.21 -65.76
CA MET A 377 -98.81 25.67 -66.27
C MET A 377 -98.75 27.19 -66.27
N ARG A 378 -98.42 27.75 -65.10
CA ARG A 378 -97.76 29.05 -64.96
C ARG A 378 -97.45 29.28 -63.48
N LEU A 379 -96.20 29.65 -63.24
CA LEU A 379 -95.75 30.52 -62.15
C LEU A 379 -95.62 29.81 -60.81
N GLU A 380 -94.37 29.67 -60.34
CA GLU A 380 -93.76 30.62 -59.40
C GLU A 380 -94.24 30.38 -57.97
N GLY A 381 -93.28 30.49 -57.05
CA GLY A 381 -93.50 30.41 -55.62
C GLY A 381 -92.67 29.27 -55.04
N GLY A 382 -91.55 29.51 -54.37
CA GLY A 382 -91.26 30.71 -53.61
C GLY A 382 -92.28 30.84 -52.47
N ILE A 383 -91.76 30.86 -51.24
CA ILE A 383 -92.42 31.34 -50.02
C ILE A 383 -93.45 30.32 -49.46
N ALA A 384 -93.09 29.47 -48.50
CA ALA A 384 -92.78 29.73 -47.09
C ALA A 384 -93.90 29.19 -46.20
N LEU A 385 -93.53 28.99 -44.93
CA LEU A 385 -94.34 28.99 -43.71
C LEU A 385 -94.86 27.65 -43.18
N GLY A 386 -94.46 27.42 -41.93
CA GLY A 386 -95.04 26.48 -40.97
C GLY A 386 -94.08 25.32 -40.68
N ASP A 387 -93.31 25.27 -39.61
CA ASP A 387 -93.58 25.83 -38.29
C ASP A 387 -92.30 25.96 -37.43
N LYS A 388 -92.26 27.06 -36.67
CA LYS A 388 -91.47 27.34 -35.45
C LYS A 388 -90.01 27.80 -35.61
N SER A 389 -89.85 29.13 -35.65
CA SER A 389 -88.78 29.86 -34.95
C SER A 389 -88.77 29.52 -33.44
N PRO A 390 -87.80 30.01 -32.64
CA PRO A 390 -86.35 30.00 -32.79
C PRO A 390 -85.65 29.60 -31.46
N SER A 391 -84.40 29.12 -31.51
CA SER A 391 -83.53 29.19 -30.32
C SER A 391 -82.12 29.59 -30.77
N ARG A 392 -81.80 30.89 -30.87
CA ARG A 392 -81.31 31.79 -29.78
C ARG A 392 -80.22 31.21 -28.85
N LEU A 393 -79.79 29.96 -29.04
CA LEU A 393 -78.73 29.35 -28.24
C LEU A 393 -77.43 29.17 -29.04
N ASP A 394 -77.49 28.86 -30.33
CA ASP A 394 -76.28 28.37 -31.02
C ASP A 394 -75.38 29.47 -31.63
N THR A 395 -75.91 30.68 -31.81
CA THR A 395 -75.13 31.87 -32.19
C THR A 395 -74.79 32.76 -30.98
N PHE A 396 -75.39 32.46 -29.82
CA PHE A 396 -75.18 33.13 -28.53
C PHE A 396 -74.09 32.44 -27.71
N VAL A 397 -73.92 31.11 -27.84
CA VAL A 397 -72.82 30.38 -27.18
C VAL A 397 -71.45 30.73 -27.79
N LYS A 398 -71.38 30.94 -29.11
CA LYS A 398 -70.12 31.30 -29.79
C LYS A 398 -69.64 32.74 -29.52
N THR A 399 -70.52 33.64 -29.10
CA THR A 399 -70.18 35.00 -28.66
C THR A 399 -69.89 35.08 -27.16
N ILE A 400 -70.52 34.21 -26.34
CA ILE A 400 -70.19 34.05 -24.91
C ILE A 400 -68.82 33.40 -24.68
N GLU A 401 -68.35 32.53 -25.58
CA GLU A 401 -67.02 31.94 -25.47
C GLU A 401 -65.89 32.92 -25.83
N GLU A 402 -66.16 33.92 -26.68
CA GLU A 402 -65.22 34.98 -27.04
C GLU A 402 -65.20 36.13 -25.99
N ASP A 403 -66.32 36.41 -25.31
CA ASP A 403 -66.39 37.36 -24.19
C ASP A 403 -65.80 36.82 -22.86
N ARG A 404 -65.78 35.49 -22.66
CA ARG A 404 -65.13 34.85 -21.50
C ARG A 404 -63.63 35.13 -21.44
N ASP A 405 -62.94 35.07 -22.57
CA ASP A 405 -61.48 35.20 -22.63
C ASP A 405 -61.02 36.68 -22.68
N TYR A 406 -61.97 37.60 -22.87
CA TYR A 406 -61.80 39.05 -22.73
C TYR A 406 -61.92 39.50 -21.25
N TYR A 407 -62.96 39.08 -20.52
CA TYR A 407 -63.17 39.48 -19.10
C TYR A 407 -62.28 38.75 -18.08
N LYS A 408 -61.61 37.65 -18.47
CA LYS A 408 -60.63 36.97 -17.61
C LYS A 408 -59.32 37.78 -17.44
N ARG A 409 -59.00 38.67 -18.38
CA ARG A 409 -57.85 39.60 -18.29
C ARG A 409 -58.20 40.94 -17.64
N GLU A 410 -59.48 41.31 -17.58
CA GLU A 410 -59.94 42.56 -16.94
C GLU A 410 -60.19 42.39 -15.41
N LEU A 411 -60.27 41.15 -14.93
CA LEU A 411 -60.36 40.77 -13.51
C LEU A 411 -59.01 40.83 -12.76
N GLU A 412 -57.88 40.93 -13.48
CA GLU A 412 -56.54 41.15 -12.90
C GLU A 412 -56.28 42.61 -12.51
N CYS A 413 -57.14 43.57 -12.87
CA CYS A 413 -56.90 44.99 -12.61
C CYS A 413 -57.83 45.65 -11.56
N LEU A 414 -58.98 45.06 -11.19
CA LEU A 414 -60.02 45.79 -10.44
C LEU A 414 -60.66 45.03 -9.27
N GLN A 415 -59.93 44.13 -8.60
CA GLN A 415 -60.39 43.51 -7.34
C GLN A 415 -59.41 43.55 -6.17
N LYS A 416 -58.40 44.42 -6.21
CA LYS A 416 -57.63 44.82 -5.01
C LYS A 416 -57.39 46.33 -4.84
N ILE A 417 -58.15 47.16 -5.56
CA ILE A 417 -58.34 48.58 -5.24
C ILE A 417 -59.83 48.78 -4.93
N PHE A 418 -60.27 48.47 -3.70
CA PHE A 418 -61.30 49.19 -2.92
C PHE A 418 -61.80 48.36 -1.71
N LYS A 419 -61.00 48.31 -0.65
CA LYS A 419 -61.53 48.54 0.70
C LYS A 419 -60.79 49.75 1.29
N ARG A 420 -61.41 50.91 1.09
CA ARG A 420 -61.69 52.02 2.05
C ARG A 420 -60.87 51.97 3.36
N ARG A 421 -60.37 53.07 3.95
CA ARG A 421 -60.55 54.52 3.76
C ARG A 421 -59.52 55.24 4.67
N SER A 422 -59.09 56.43 4.23
CA SER A 422 -58.79 57.65 5.03
C SER A 422 -57.34 58.16 5.03
N SER A 423 -57.10 59.24 4.28
CA SER A 423 -56.01 60.24 4.44
C SER A 423 -56.23 61.08 5.74
N PRO A 424 -55.24 61.83 6.31
CA PRO A 424 -54.65 63.04 5.67
C PRO A 424 -53.18 63.43 6.03
N LEU A 425 -52.55 64.12 5.07
CA LEU A 425 -51.55 65.21 5.09
C LEU A 425 -50.61 65.52 6.30
N LEU A 426 -49.34 65.75 5.91
CA LEU A 426 -48.35 66.76 6.34
C LEU A 426 -47.50 66.58 7.63
N TYR A 427 -46.19 66.71 7.39
CA TYR A 427 -45.08 67.15 8.26
C TYR A 427 -44.48 66.23 9.34
N LYS A 428 -43.17 66.01 9.14
CA LYS A 428 -42.07 66.00 10.12
C LYS A 428 -41.87 64.75 10.99
N ALA A 429 -40.56 64.49 11.16
CA ALA A 429 -39.92 63.75 12.24
C ALA A 429 -39.78 62.21 12.09
N ARG A 430 -38.53 61.85 11.74
CA ARG A 430 -37.61 61.09 12.60
C ARG A 430 -37.77 59.55 12.65
N SER A 431 -36.59 58.92 12.70
CA SER A 431 -36.26 57.54 13.14
C SER A 431 -36.57 56.43 12.13
N GLN A 432 -35.57 55.99 11.35
CA GLN A 432 -34.60 54.90 11.66
C GLN A 432 -35.23 53.49 11.62
N PRO A 433 -34.61 52.59 10.84
CA PRO A 433 -33.57 51.66 11.35
C PRO A 433 -32.25 51.84 10.55
N SER A 434 -31.05 51.96 11.14
CA SER A 434 -30.30 51.05 12.04
C SER A 434 -29.99 49.70 11.35
N ASP A 435 -28.77 49.20 11.31
CA ASP A 435 -27.53 49.58 11.97
C ASP A 435 -26.42 48.68 11.38
N MET A 436 -25.22 49.21 11.13
CA MET A 436 -23.90 48.57 11.32
C MET A 436 -22.82 49.29 10.48
N ASP A 437 -23.07 49.63 9.22
CA ASP A 437 -22.00 50.19 8.36
C ASP A 437 -21.75 51.70 8.52
N LEU A 438 -22.58 52.41 9.29
CA LEU A 438 -22.42 53.85 9.57
C LEU A 438 -21.76 54.15 10.94
N ARG A 439 -21.51 53.14 11.78
CA ARG A 439 -20.92 53.32 13.13
C ARG A 439 -19.38 53.34 13.16
N LEU A 440 -18.69 52.79 12.16
CA LEU A 440 -17.22 52.80 12.10
C LEU A 440 -16.68 54.16 11.61
N VAL A 441 -17.26 54.71 10.54
CA VAL A 441 -16.81 55.98 9.94
C VAL A 441 -17.07 57.20 10.84
N THR A 442 -18.08 57.12 11.72
CA THR A 442 -18.42 58.24 12.63
C THR A 442 -17.46 58.29 13.84
N ARG A 443 -16.87 57.16 14.24
CA ARG A 443 -15.97 57.06 15.39
C ARG A 443 -14.56 57.58 15.07
N GLU A 444 -14.05 57.29 13.87
CA GLU A 444 -12.76 57.79 13.39
C GLU A 444 -12.76 59.30 13.17
N ARG A 445 -13.90 59.88 12.77
CA ARG A 445 -14.05 61.34 12.62
C ARG A 445 -14.03 62.07 13.97
N ASP A 446 -14.72 61.54 14.98
CA ASP A 446 -14.85 62.23 16.28
C ASP A 446 -13.56 62.12 17.13
N GLU A 447 -12.76 61.07 16.93
CA GLU A 447 -11.43 60.94 17.56
C GLU A 447 -10.38 61.88 16.93
N LEU A 448 -10.44 62.14 15.62
CA LEU A 448 -9.58 63.14 14.95
C LEU A 448 -9.99 64.59 15.26
N GLN A 449 -11.27 64.86 15.49
CA GLN A 449 -11.76 66.18 15.92
C GLN A 449 -11.30 66.53 17.36
N SER A 450 -11.18 65.54 18.25
CA SER A 450 -10.69 65.73 19.64
C SER A 450 -9.19 66.03 19.74
N MET A 451 -8.38 65.58 18.77
CA MET A 451 -6.95 65.88 18.73
C MET A 451 -6.67 67.31 18.24
N LEU A 452 -7.44 67.81 17.26
CA LEU A 452 -7.31 69.19 16.78
C LEU A 452 -7.66 70.23 17.86
N ASP A 453 -8.70 69.98 18.66
CA ASP A 453 -9.16 70.88 19.73
C ASP A 453 -8.16 70.99 20.90
N ARG A 454 -7.24 70.02 21.06
CA ARG A 454 -6.15 70.07 22.06
C ARG A 454 -4.93 70.84 21.59
N PHE A 455 -4.60 70.79 20.29
CA PHE A 455 -3.52 71.59 19.73
C PHE A 455 -3.88 73.08 19.68
N GLU A 456 -5.15 73.42 19.45
CA GLU A 456 -5.63 74.81 19.45
C GLU A 456 -5.57 75.45 20.84
N LYS A 457 -5.79 74.68 21.92
CA LYS A 457 -5.61 75.13 23.32
C LYS A 457 -4.15 75.36 23.70
N HIS A 458 -3.21 74.57 23.17
CA HIS A 458 -1.76 74.74 23.41
C HIS A 458 -1.19 76.00 22.72
N MET A 459 -1.83 76.47 21.65
CA MET A 459 -1.44 77.69 20.92
C MET A 459 -1.84 78.98 21.66
N ILE A 460 -2.92 78.96 22.45
CA ILE A 460 -3.40 80.10 23.25
C ILE A 460 -2.50 80.34 24.48
N GLU A 461 -1.91 79.29 25.04
CA GLU A 461 -1.03 79.37 26.23
C GLU A 461 0.36 79.95 25.90
N ILE A 462 0.90 79.67 24.71
CA ILE A 462 2.19 80.21 24.26
C ILE A 462 2.10 81.72 23.91
N GLN A 463 0.94 82.20 23.46
CA GLN A 463 0.71 83.64 23.21
C GLN A 463 0.56 84.48 24.50
N SER A 464 0.25 83.87 25.64
CA SER A 464 0.18 84.52 26.96
C SER A 464 1.58 84.81 27.54
N ASN A 465 2.51 83.86 27.40
CA ASN A 465 3.86 83.97 27.98
C ASN A 465 4.75 85.03 27.30
N VAL A 466 4.48 85.36 26.03
CA VAL A 466 5.20 86.44 25.31
C VAL A 466 4.77 87.84 25.80
N LYS A 467 3.57 88.01 26.37
CA LYS A 467 3.13 89.30 26.94
C LYS A 467 3.73 89.60 28.32
N LEU A 468 4.11 88.57 29.09
CA LEU A 468 4.72 88.73 30.43
C LEU A 468 6.19 89.18 30.34
N LEU A 469 6.93 88.70 29.33
CA LEU A 469 8.35 89.00 29.13
C LEU A 469 8.64 90.41 28.58
N THR A 470 7.64 91.10 28.03
CA THR A 470 7.77 92.50 27.57
C THR A 470 7.75 93.49 28.74
N VAL A 471 7.17 93.13 29.88
CA VAL A 471 7.01 94.02 31.06
C VAL A 471 8.27 94.05 31.95
N GLU A 472 9.15 93.05 31.87
CA GLU A 472 10.38 92.99 32.68
C GLU A 472 11.55 93.78 32.07
N LYS A 473 11.55 94.01 30.76
CA LYS A 473 12.57 94.81 30.06
C LYS A 473 12.48 96.30 30.39
N ASP A 474 11.28 96.84 30.57
CA ASP A 474 11.07 98.28 30.80
C ASP A 474 11.41 98.72 32.24
N LYS A 475 11.49 97.78 33.21
CA LYS A 475 11.95 98.07 34.59
C LYS A 475 13.47 98.17 34.74
N LEU A 476 14.25 97.59 33.84
CA LEU A 476 15.72 97.59 33.89
C LEU A 476 16.36 98.84 33.25
N SER A 477 15.60 99.58 32.42
CA SER A 477 16.09 100.81 31.79
C SER A 477 16.06 102.04 32.72
N VAL A 478 15.31 101.99 33.82
CA VAL A 478 15.13 103.13 34.76
C VAL A 478 16.17 103.13 35.89
N LEU A 479 16.83 102.01 36.16
CA LEU A 479 17.82 101.90 37.25
C LEU A 479 19.26 102.30 36.85
N TYR A 480 19.52 102.61 35.58
CA TYR A 480 20.86 102.94 35.08
C TYR A 480 21.16 104.44 35.03
N GLU A 481 20.16 105.32 35.24
CA GLU A 481 20.33 106.79 35.20
C GLU A 481 20.50 107.45 36.59
N GLN A 482 20.46 106.69 37.69
CA GLN A 482 20.35 107.24 39.05
C GLN A 482 21.62 107.28 39.92
N VAL A 483 22.82 107.04 39.39
CA VAL A 483 24.08 107.18 40.18
C VAL A 483 25.08 108.17 39.56
N ASN A 484 24.58 109.40 39.42
CA ASN A 484 25.25 110.70 39.61
C ASN A 484 26.72 110.68 40.11
N LYS A 485 27.65 111.38 39.44
CA LYS A 485 28.02 112.81 39.58
C LYS A 485 28.65 113.23 40.93
N TYR A 486 29.79 113.93 40.82
CA TYR A 486 30.45 114.91 41.71
C TYR A 486 31.80 114.56 42.40
N ASN A 487 32.88 114.95 41.71
CA ASN A 487 33.91 115.96 42.04
C ASN A 487 34.85 115.89 43.28
N LEU A 488 36.13 116.04 42.91
CA LEU A 488 37.34 116.57 43.60
C LEU A 488 37.12 118.00 44.16
N ASP A 489 37.88 118.60 45.09
CA ASP A 489 39.35 118.86 45.07
C ASP A 489 39.79 119.57 46.42
N PRO A 490 41.08 119.96 46.66
CA PRO A 490 41.82 119.64 47.88
C PRO A 490 42.61 120.86 48.46
N GLU A 491 43.65 120.55 49.25
CA GLU A 491 44.79 121.40 49.66
C GLU A 491 44.65 122.29 50.90
N GLN A 492 45.04 121.71 52.04
CA GLN A 492 46.08 122.33 52.87
C GLN A 492 47.26 121.37 53.08
N TYR A 493 48.13 121.40 52.08
CA TYR A 493 49.55 121.69 52.23
C TYR A 493 50.30 121.09 53.43
N LYS A 494 50.98 119.98 53.09
CA LYS A 494 52.44 119.91 53.12
C LYS A 494 53.19 119.85 54.45
N THR A 495 52.53 119.75 55.60
CA THR A 495 53.23 119.42 56.88
C THR A 495 52.93 118.00 57.39
N MET A 496 52.13 117.21 56.65
CA MET A 496 51.86 115.79 56.89
C MET A 496 52.68 114.85 55.96
N LYS A 497 53.42 115.42 54.99
CA LYS A 497 53.99 114.69 53.83
C LYS A 497 55.18 113.77 54.16
N ILE A 498 55.79 113.89 55.34
CA ILE A 498 56.96 113.08 55.75
C ILE A 498 56.54 111.93 56.70
N CYS A 499 55.62 112.17 57.64
CA CYS A 499 55.03 111.10 58.46
C CYS A 499 54.08 110.18 57.66
N ASN A 500 53.43 110.71 56.60
CA ASN A 500 52.60 109.90 55.73
C ASN A 500 53.40 108.91 54.87
N LEU A 501 54.66 109.13 54.51
CA LEU A 501 55.38 108.20 53.61
C LEU A 501 55.78 106.89 54.31
N ILE A 502 56.04 106.94 55.62
CA ILE A 502 56.36 105.76 56.44
C ILE A 502 55.07 105.06 56.89
N LYS A 503 54.04 105.83 57.28
CA LYS A 503 52.72 105.28 57.60
C LYS A 503 52.03 104.66 56.38
N THR A 504 52.08 105.29 55.21
CA THR A 504 51.56 104.70 53.96
C THR A 504 52.35 103.47 53.52
N LYS A 505 53.67 103.37 53.68
CA LYS A 505 54.39 102.12 53.37
C LYS A 505 54.07 100.97 54.34
N LEU A 506 53.89 101.25 55.64
CA LEU A 506 53.48 100.26 56.63
C LEU A 506 52.00 99.86 56.46
N ASP A 507 51.14 100.83 56.16
CA ASP A 507 49.72 100.60 55.88
C ASP A 507 49.53 99.93 54.51
N LEU A 508 50.34 100.19 53.47
CA LEU A 508 50.30 99.44 52.21
C LEU A 508 50.82 98.01 52.39
N LEU A 509 51.86 97.78 53.21
CA LEU A 509 52.36 96.44 53.49
C LEU A 509 51.39 95.65 54.38
N ASN A 510 50.76 96.29 55.37
CA ASN A 510 49.72 95.67 56.20
C ASN A 510 48.41 95.48 55.44
N TYR A 511 48.04 96.40 54.55
CA TYR A 511 46.91 96.27 53.63
C TYR A 511 47.16 95.18 52.59
N CYS A 512 48.36 95.09 52.00
CA CYS A 512 48.73 93.99 51.10
C CYS A 512 48.83 92.65 51.84
N LYS A 513 49.33 92.59 53.09
CA LYS A 513 49.33 91.37 53.91
C LYS A 513 47.92 90.98 54.36
N PHE A 514 47.06 91.93 54.69
CA PHE A 514 45.66 91.71 55.02
C PHE A 514 44.88 91.24 53.79
N GLN A 515 45.07 91.87 52.62
CA GLN A 515 44.54 91.43 51.32
C GLN A 515 45.07 90.05 50.93
N PHE A 516 46.37 89.75 51.15
CA PHE A 516 46.92 88.41 50.90
C PHE A 516 46.36 87.37 51.89
N ARG A 517 46.13 87.75 53.15
CA ARG A 517 45.51 86.86 54.15
C ARG A 517 44.05 86.58 53.81
N MET A 518 43.26 87.61 53.51
CA MET A 518 41.88 87.49 53.03
C MET A 518 41.79 86.65 51.76
N ARG A 519 42.63 86.93 50.74
CA ARG A 519 42.69 86.10 49.53
C ARG A 519 43.16 84.67 49.80
N LYS A 520 44.03 84.44 50.80
CA LYS A 520 44.48 83.10 51.19
C LYS A 520 43.39 82.33 51.92
N GLU A 521 42.62 82.97 52.79
CA GLU A 521 41.42 82.40 53.40
C GLU A 521 40.34 82.11 52.36
N GLU A 522 40.10 83.04 51.42
CA GLU A 522 39.18 82.85 50.28
C GLU A 522 39.64 81.70 49.36
N LEU A 523 40.93 81.61 49.06
CA LEU A 523 41.50 80.50 48.29
C LEU A 523 41.42 79.17 49.05
N SER A 524 41.55 79.18 50.38
CA SER A 524 41.34 77.98 51.22
C SER A 524 39.88 77.54 51.15
N LEU A 525 38.94 78.47 51.31
CA LEU A 525 37.50 78.19 51.23
C LEU A 525 37.10 77.69 49.83
N LEU A 526 37.64 78.30 48.77
CA LEU A 526 37.46 77.85 47.39
C LEU A 526 38.08 76.47 47.17
N LYS A 527 39.24 76.17 47.76
CA LYS A 527 39.88 74.86 47.64
C LYS A 527 39.10 73.78 48.40
N ASP A 528 38.60 74.07 49.58
CA ASP A 528 37.73 73.18 50.35
C ASP A 528 36.40 72.99 49.62
N LYS A 529 35.88 74.04 48.97
CA LYS A 529 34.68 73.95 48.13
C LYS A 529 34.92 73.11 46.88
N ILE A 530 36.06 73.28 46.20
CA ILE A 530 36.47 72.44 45.06
C ILE A 530 36.61 70.99 45.51
N SER A 531 37.29 70.72 46.64
CA SER A 531 37.41 69.35 47.19
C SER A 531 36.04 68.76 47.50
N SER A 532 35.13 69.53 48.11
CA SER A 532 33.77 69.04 48.39
C SER A 532 32.97 68.75 47.10
N LEU A 533 33.16 69.56 46.05
CA LEU A 533 32.51 69.37 44.77
C LEU A 533 33.14 68.21 43.98
N GLU A 534 34.45 67.99 44.11
CA GLU A 534 35.17 66.84 43.56
C GLU A 534 34.72 65.54 44.25
N ASP A 535 34.57 65.55 45.57
CA ASP A 535 34.04 64.41 46.33
C ASP A 535 32.56 64.13 45.98
N GLU A 536 31.73 65.18 45.89
CA GLU A 536 30.33 65.05 45.42
C GLU A 536 30.26 64.53 43.97
N LEU A 537 31.14 65.02 43.08
CA LEU A 537 31.21 64.55 41.70
C LEU A 537 31.66 63.09 41.62
N ASN A 538 32.63 62.67 42.45
CA ASN A 538 33.09 61.28 42.53
C ASN A 538 31.99 60.37 43.08
N VAL A 539 31.27 60.78 44.11
CA VAL A 539 30.11 60.04 44.64
C VAL A 539 29.01 59.94 43.57
N LYS A 540 28.75 61.03 42.83
CA LYS A 540 27.77 61.02 41.73
C LYS A 540 28.21 60.15 40.55
N ALA A 541 29.51 60.13 40.22
CA ALA A 541 30.07 59.27 39.19
C ALA A 541 29.97 57.78 39.59
N HIS A 542 30.28 57.44 40.84
CA HIS A 542 30.09 56.08 41.36
C HIS A 542 28.62 55.68 41.42
N GLN A 543 27.71 56.59 41.80
CA GLN A 543 26.26 56.32 41.74
C GLN A 543 25.80 56.06 40.30
N LEU A 544 26.25 56.85 39.33
CA LEU A 544 25.92 56.65 37.92
C LEU A 544 26.46 55.32 37.38
N LEU A 545 27.70 54.95 37.74
CA LEU A 545 28.30 53.67 37.37
C LEU A 545 27.50 52.49 37.93
N ASN A 546 27.17 52.52 39.23
CA ASN A 546 26.36 51.48 39.85
C ASN A 546 24.97 51.38 39.19
N THR A 547 24.31 52.50 38.93
CA THR A 547 23.02 52.49 38.21
C THR A 547 23.13 51.97 36.77
N SER A 548 24.28 52.18 36.11
CA SER A 548 24.56 51.66 34.78
C SER A 548 24.83 50.15 34.80
N GLU A 549 25.53 49.66 35.83
CA GLU A 549 25.74 48.23 36.08
C GLU A 549 24.43 47.53 36.42
N ASP A 550 23.60 48.09 37.30
CA ASP A 550 22.25 47.60 37.61
C ASP A 550 21.38 47.56 36.34
N SER A 551 21.41 48.62 35.52
CA SER A 551 20.68 48.66 34.24
C SER A 551 21.16 47.58 33.25
N ALA A 552 22.47 47.31 33.21
CA ALA A 552 23.02 46.23 32.40
C ALA A 552 22.58 44.85 32.91
N GLN A 553 22.56 44.65 34.24
CA GLN A 553 22.06 43.42 34.87
C GLN A 553 20.57 43.20 34.58
N TYR A 554 19.71 44.20 34.78
CA TYR A 554 18.29 44.10 34.42
C TYR A 554 18.08 43.82 32.93
N LYS A 555 18.93 44.36 32.06
CA LYS A 555 18.87 44.08 30.61
C LYS A 555 19.25 42.62 30.29
N THR A 556 20.24 42.07 30.99
CA THR A 556 20.59 40.65 30.86
C THR A 556 19.50 39.73 31.40
N GLU A 557 18.92 40.05 32.56
CA GLU A 557 17.78 39.32 33.12
C GLU A 557 16.56 39.37 32.18
N LEU A 558 16.22 40.54 31.64
CA LEU A 558 15.15 40.70 30.66
C LEU A 558 15.38 39.84 29.41
N ASN A 559 16.62 39.80 28.90
CA ASN A 559 16.95 38.97 27.73
C ASN A 559 16.86 37.47 28.07
N SER A 560 17.28 37.06 29.27
CA SER A 560 17.14 35.67 29.72
C SER A 560 15.67 35.26 29.87
N LEU A 561 14.83 36.14 30.43
CA LEU A 561 13.39 35.92 30.55
C LEU A 561 12.70 35.87 29.19
N LYS A 562 13.13 36.69 28.22
CA LYS A 562 12.62 36.62 26.84
C LYS A 562 12.95 35.28 26.19
N LEU A 563 14.18 34.80 26.32
CA LEU A 563 14.58 33.51 25.77
C LEU A 563 13.80 32.35 26.40
N LEU A 564 13.61 32.39 27.72
CA LEU A 564 12.79 31.42 28.43
C LEU A 564 11.34 31.47 27.95
N ASN A 565 10.79 32.66 27.73
CA ASN A 565 9.42 32.83 27.25
C ASN A 565 9.26 32.32 25.80
N GLU A 566 10.24 32.54 24.93
CA GLU A 566 10.27 31.94 23.59
C GLU A 566 10.35 30.42 23.64
N GLN A 567 11.12 29.87 24.59
CA GLN A 567 11.22 28.42 24.78
C GLN A 567 9.90 27.83 25.31
N ILE A 568 9.25 28.51 26.25
CA ILE A 568 7.91 28.14 26.74
C ILE A 568 6.90 28.23 25.60
N GLN A 569 6.92 29.29 24.80
CA GLN A 569 6.02 29.45 23.66
C GLN A 569 6.19 28.33 22.64
N LYS A 570 7.43 27.98 22.27
CA LYS A 570 7.69 26.84 21.39
C LYS A 570 7.19 25.52 21.98
N SER A 571 7.40 25.30 23.28
CA SER A 571 6.89 24.09 23.94
C SER A 571 5.37 24.05 23.99
N LEU A 572 4.72 25.21 24.12
CA LEU A 572 3.26 25.34 24.09
C LEU A 572 2.72 25.05 22.70
N ASP A 573 3.35 25.62 21.66
CA ASP A 573 2.98 25.41 20.26
C ASP A 573 3.13 23.93 19.88
N GLU A 574 4.19 23.27 20.36
CA GLU A 574 4.43 21.83 20.14
C GLU A 574 3.38 20.96 20.85
N ILE A 575 3.02 21.29 22.10
CA ILE A 575 1.96 20.58 22.83
C ILE A 575 0.60 20.82 22.17
N GLN A 576 0.31 22.02 21.68
CA GLN A 576 -0.91 22.32 20.92
C GLN A 576 -0.96 21.54 19.62
N HIS A 577 0.15 21.45 18.89
CA HIS A 577 0.20 20.63 17.68
C HIS A 577 -0.03 19.15 17.98
N GLN A 578 0.62 18.61 19.01
CA GLN A 578 0.39 17.23 19.48
C GLN A 578 -1.07 17.00 19.88
N LEU A 579 -1.71 17.95 20.57
CA LEU A 579 -3.12 17.88 20.93
C LEU A 579 -4.02 17.81 19.69
N THR A 580 -3.81 18.69 18.70
CA THR A 580 -4.60 18.68 17.46
C THR A 580 -4.44 17.39 16.66
N LEU A 581 -3.23 16.81 16.63
CA LEU A 581 -3.02 15.50 16.02
C LEU A 581 -3.79 14.40 16.76
N LYS A 582 -3.79 14.43 18.10
CA LYS A 582 -4.54 13.47 18.92
C LYS A 582 -6.06 13.65 18.80
N GLU A 583 -6.55 14.87 18.64
CA GLU A 583 -7.95 15.16 18.35
C GLU A 583 -8.37 14.59 16.99
N ASN A 584 -7.54 14.75 15.96
CA ASN A 584 -7.81 14.18 14.64
C ASN A 584 -7.76 12.64 14.63
N GLU A 585 -6.80 12.04 15.32
CA GLU A 585 -6.73 10.58 15.50
C GLU A 585 -7.97 10.05 16.24
N LEU A 586 -8.39 10.74 17.30
CA LEU A 586 -9.61 10.39 18.05
C LEU A 586 -10.85 10.50 17.18
N GLN A 587 -10.96 11.55 16.36
CA GLN A 587 -12.09 11.74 15.45
C GLN A 587 -12.12 10.63 14.38
N SER A 588 -10.97 10.30 13.78
CA SER A 588 -10.89 9.18 12.83
C SER A 588 -11.28 7.86 13.47
N ALA A 589 -10.90 7.61 14.72
CA ALA A 589 -11.29 6.41 15.44
C ALA A 589 -12.80 6.39 15.77
N GLN A 590 -13.40 7.55 16.06
CA GLN A 590 -14.85 7.68 16.28
C GLN A 590 -15.64 7.40 15.00
N GLU A 591 -15.19 7.93 13.86
CA GLU A 591 -15.80 7.66 12.55
C GLU A 591 -15.70 6.17 12.18
N GLU A 592 -14.57 5.51 12.51
CA GLU A 592 -14.41 4.06 12.29
C GLU A 592 -15.35 3.23 13.19
N ILE A 593 -15.54 3.64 14.46
CA ILE A 593 -16.49 3.01 15.37
C ILE A 593 -17.92 3.14 14.83
N GLU A 594 -18.33 4.32 14.35
CA GLU A 594 -19.67 4.56 13.78
C GLU A 594 -19.93 3.65 12.57
N ILE A 595 -18.94 3.52 11.66
CA ILE A 595 -19.03 2.60 10.51
C ILE A 595 -19.18 1.13 10.97
N LEU A 596 -18.47 0.74 12.02
CA LEU A 596 -18.56 -0.62 12.57
C LEU A 596 -19.90 -0.87 13.26
N GLU A 597 -20.46 0.12 13.97
CA GLU A 597 -21.80 0.06 14.56
C GLU A 597 -22.89 -0.10 13.48
N ASP A 598 -22.85 0.70 12.42
CA ASP A 598 -23.74 0.57 11.25
C ASP A 598 -23.63 -0.83 10.61
N LYS A 599 -22.42 -1.37 10.54
CA LYS A 599 -22.18 -2.72 10.01
C LYS A 599 -22.76 -3.80 10.92
N ILE A 600 -22.70 -3.62 12.24
CA ILE A 600 -23.34 -4.53 13.20
C ILE A 600 -24.86 -4.47 13.06
N ASP A 601 -25.45 -3.29 12.93
CA ASP A 601 -26.89 -3.11 12.76
C ASP A 601 -27.40 -3.74 11.45
N THR A 602 -26.69 -3.53 10.34
CA THR A 602 -27.04 -4.17 9.07
C THR A 602 -26.94 -5.69 9.13
N LEU A 603 -25.95 -6.24 9.83
CA LEU A 603 -25.82 -7.68 10.05
C LEU A 603 -26.92 -8.23 10.97
N GLN A 604 -27.29 -7.50 12.04
CA GLN A 604 -28.42 -7.87 12.90
C GLN A 604 -29.73 -7.89 12.13
N ASN A 605 -30.00 -6.88 11.29
CA ASN A 605 -31.21 -6.82 10.47
C ASN A 605 -31.27 -7.98 9.46
N LYS A 606 -30.13 -8.35 8.84
CA LYS A 606 -30.06 -9.55 7.98
C LYS A 606 -30.29 -10.83 8.78
N SER A 607 -29.75 -10.95 9.99
CA SER A 607 -29.99 -12.12 10.84
C SER A 607 -31.47 -12.22 11.23
N LEU A 608 -32.15 -11.11 11.49
CA LEU A 608 -33.58 -11.09 11.81
C LEU A 608 -34.43 -11.51 10.60
N SER A 609 -34.17 -10.97 9.41
CA SER A 609 -34.93 -11.35 8.20
C SER A 609 -34.69 -12.81 7.79
N GLN A 610 -33.46 -13.32 7.99
CA GLN A 610 -33.15 -14.75 7.82
C GLN A 610 -33.89 -15.63 8.84
N ASN A 611 -34.01 -15.16 10.10
CA ASN A 611 -34.75 -15.90 11.12
C ASN A 611 -36.26 -15.92 10.82
N GLU A 612 -36.83 -14.83 10.31
CA GLU A 612 -38.22 -14.77 9.86
C GLU A 612 -38.49 -15.73 8.69
N SER A 613 -37.59 -15.78 7.71
CA SER A 613 -37.69 -16.72 6.59
C SER A 613 -37.51 -18.18 7.04
N LEU A 614 -36.64 -18.46 8.02
CA LEU A 614 -36.54 -19.78 8.66
C LEU A 614 -37.84 -20.18 9.38
N ILE A 615 -38.49 -19.24 10.08
CA ILE A 615 -39.78 -19.48 10.74
C ILE A 615 -40.86 -19.81 9.70
N LEU A 616 -40.92 -19.06 8.60
CA LEU A 616 -41.84 -19.33 7.49
C LEU A 616 -41.60 -20.70 6.86
N LEU A 617 -40.34 -21.06 6.60
CA LEU A 617 -39.98 -22.35 6.02
C LEU A 617 -40.29 -23.51 6.97
N ARG A 618 -40.08 -23.35 8.28
CA ARG A 618 -40.51 -24.35 9.28
C ARG A 618 -42.04 -24.50 9.31
N SER A 619 -42.76 -23.40 9.14
CA SER A 619 -44.22 -23.39 9.03
C SER A 619 -44.70 -24.16 7.80
N THR A 620 -44.08 -23.94 6.63
CA THR A 620 -44.45 -24.66 5.40
C THR A 620 -44.09 -26.14 5.48
N VAL A 621 -42.94 -26.50 6.04
CA VAL A 621 -42.58 -27.91 6.30
C VAL A 621 -43.62 -28.57 7.21
N ASN A 622 -44.00 -27.93 8.31
CA ASN A 622 -45.05 -28.45 9.20
C ASN A 622 -46.42 -28.60 8.50
N ALA A 623 -46.74 -27.74 7.53
CA ALA A 623 -47.97 -27.86 6.76
C ALA A 623 -47.90 -29.05 5.79
N LEU A 624 -46.76 -29.24 5.11
CA LEU A 624 -46.52 -30.38 4.23
C LEU A 624 -46.50 -31.70 5.00
N ASP A 625 -45.94 -31.75 6.20
CA ASP A 625 -45.97 -32.94 7.05
C ASP A 625 -47.40 -33.33 7.41
N LYS A 626 -48.25 -32.35 7.76
CA LYS A 626 -49.68 -32.60 8.02
C LYS A 626 -50.43 -33.06 6.78
N GLU A 627 -50.13 -32.47 5.62
CA GLU A 627 -50.77 -32.85 4.36
C GLU A 627 -50.35 -34.27 3.95
N LYS A 628 -49.06 -34.60 4.11
CA LYS A 628 -48.55 -35.96 3.95
C LYS A 628 -49.27 -36.95 4.87
N ASP A 629 -49.40 -36.64 6.15
CA ASP A 629 -50.11 -37.51 7.10
C ASP A 629 -51.56 -37.73 6.67
N SER A 630 -52.25 -36.68 6.21
CA SER A 630 -53.63 -36.78 5.71
C SER A 630 -53.76 -37.61 4.42
N LEU A 631 -52.78 -37.50 3.52
CA LEU A 631 -52.74 -38.29 2.29
C LEU A 631 -52.43 -39.75 2.60
N GLN A 632 -51.55 -40.01 3.57
CA GLN A 632 -51.23 -41.34 4.07
C GLN A 632 -52.49 -42.01 4.63
N GLU A 633 -53.24 -41.31 5.49
CA GLU A 633 -54.50 -41.80 6.07
C GLU A 633 -55.55 -42.08 4.97
N SER A 634 -55.64 -41.22 3.95
CA SER A 634 -56.54 -41.45 2.80
C SER A 634 -56.11 -42.65 1.94
N ILE A 635 -54.81 -42.87 1.76
CA ILE A 635 -54.28 -44.04 1.07
C ILE A 635 -54.62 -45.30 1.85
N ASP A 636 -54.44 -45.30 3.17
CA ASP A 636 -54.76 -46.44 4.03
C ASP A 636 -56.26 -46.78 3.97
N GLU A 637 -57.14 -45.78 4.09
CA GLU A 637 -58.60 -45.98 3.93
C GLU A 637 -58.96 -46.55 2.55
N LYS A 638 -58.36 -46.03 1.49
CA LYS A 638 -58.59 -46.55 0.13
C LYS A 638 -58.06 -47.96 -0.04
N THR A 639 -56.92 -48.28 0.56
CA THR A 639 -56.31 -49.61 0.53
C THR A 639 -57.20 -50.62 1.25
N GLU A 640 -57.73 -50.28 2.43
CA GLU A 640 -58.72 -51.10 3.13
C GLU A 640 -60.00 -51.29 2.31
N LYS A 641 -60.46 -50.24 1.64
CA LYS A 641 -61.66 -50.30 0.80
C LYS A 641 -61.47 -51.15 -0.44
N ILE A 642 -60.30 -51.10 -1.06
CA ILE A 642 -59.92 -51.97 -2.18
C ILE A 642 -59.92 -53.43 -1.71
N ALA A 643 -59.23 -53.74 -0.61
CA ALA A 643 -59.20 -55.10 -0.06
C ALA A 643 -60.60 -55.64 0.26
N TYR A 644 -61.47 -54.80 0.83
CA TYR A 644 -62.87 -55.14 1.08
C TYR A 644 -63.67 -55.40 -0.20
N LEU A 645 -63.47 -54.58 -1.24
CA LEU A 645 -64.13 -54.78 -2.53
C LEU A 645 -63.59 -55.99 -3.27
N GLU A 646 -62.30 -56.30 -3.18
CA GLU A 646 -61.68 -57.51 -3.73
C GLU A 646 -62.22 -58.77 -3.09
N ASP A 647 -62.37 -58.83 -1.76
CA ASP A 647 -62.99 -59.98 -1.09
C ASP A 647 -64.47 -60.14 -1.49
N ASN A 648 -65.21 -59.03 -1.58
CA ASN A 648 -66.57 -59.06 -2.09
C ASN A 648 -66.63 -59.54 -3.55
N LEU A 649 -65.73 -59.07 -4.40
CA LEU A 649 -65.67 -59.45 -5.80
C LEU A 649 -65.33 -60.94 -5.93
N ALA A 650 -64.37 -61.44 -5.17
CA ALA A 650 -64.04 -62.87 -5.12
C ALA A 650 -65.23 -63.74 -4.62
N ASN A 651 -65.99 -63.25 -3.66
CA ASN A 651 -67.21 -63.91 -3.19
C ASN A 651 -68.32 -63.89 -4.25
N LYS A 652 -68.47 -62.78 -4.98
CA LYS A 652 -69.37 -62.67 -6.13
C LYS A 652 -68.93 -63.55 -7.29
N GLU A 653 -67.64 -63.66 -7.57
CA GLU A 653 -67.08 -64.58 -8.57
C GLU A 653 -67.38 -66.05 -8.22
N LYS A 654 -67.22 -66.45 -6.95
CA LYS A 654 -67.63 -67.81 -6.50
C LYS A 654 -69.12 -68.05 -6.67
N THR A 655 -69.96 -67.05 -6.40
CA THR A 655 -71.41 -67.19 -6.61
C THR A 655 -71.77 -67.19 -8.09
N ILE A 656 -71.12 -66.37 -8.92
CA ILE A 656 -71.24 -66.37 -10.38
C ILE A 656 -70.79 -67.72 -10.94
N PHE A 657 -69.70 -68.31 -10.47
CA PHE A 657 -69.25 -69.64 -10.89
C PHE A 657 -70.28 -70.73 -10.57
N ASN A 658 -70.88 -70.70 -9.38
CA ASN A 658 -71.95 -71.61 -9.00
C ASN A 658 -73.22 -71.38 -9.83
N LEU A 659 -73.57 -70.12 -10.09
CA LEU A 659 -74.70 -69.76 -10.95
C LEU A 659 -74.42 -70.13 -12.41
N GLN A 660 -73.21 -69.99 -12.93
CA GLN A 660 -72.77 -70.44 -14.26
C GLN A 660 -72.91 -71.96 -14.38
N LYS A 661 -72.65 -72.73 -13.32
CA LYS A 661 -72.92 -74.18 -13.31
C LYS A 661 -74.42 -74.50 -13.38
N THR A 662 -75.26 -73.68 -12.76
CA THR A 662 -76.72 -73.84 -12.88
C THR A 662 -77.27 -73.30 -14.20
N VAL A 663 -76.63 -72.26 -14.74
CA VAL A 663 -76.96 -71.63 -16.02
C VAL A 663 -76.55 -72.56 -17.14
N THR A 664 -75.41 -73.23 -17.12
CA THR A 664 -75.04 -74.29 -18.10
C THR A 664 -76.03 -75.45 -18.11
N GLN A 665 -76.57 -75.84 -16.95
CA GLN A 665 -77.63 -76.84 -16.83
C GLN A 665 -78.96 -76.36 -17.44
N LEU A 666 -79.29 -75.08 -17.27
CA LEU A 666 -80.48 -74.45 -17.85
C LEU A 666 -80.28 -74.07 -19.33
N GLU A 667 -79.06 -73.73 -19.75
CA GLU A 667 -78.63 -73.41 -21.11
C GLU A 667 -78.75 -74.63 -22.00
N LEU A 668 -78.47 -75.84 -21.50
CA LEU A 668 -78.69 -77.05 -22.27
C LEU A 668 -80.19 -77.31 -22.58
N SER A 669 -81.08 -76.83 -21.72
CA SER A 669 -82.55 -76.85 -21.94
C SER A 669 -83.06 -75.62 -22.70
N LEU A 670 -82.34 -74.51 -22.59
CA LEU A 670 -82.65 -73.26 -23.26
C LEU A 670 -82.14 -73.29 -24.70
N ASP A 671 -80.99 -73.89 -25.02
CA ASP A 671 -80.38 -74.04 -26.35
C ASP A 671 -81.31 -74.74 -27.35
N GLN A 672 -82.11 -75.69 -26.86
CA GLN A 672 -83.16 -76.36 -27.62
C GLN A 672 -84.32 -75.42 -28.01
N LEU A 673 -84.58 -74.37 -27.20
CA LEU A 673 -85.57 -73.32 -27.46
C LEU A 673 -84.94 -72.07 -28.12
N LYS A 674 -83.65 -71.82 -27.85
CA LYS A 674 -82.80 -70.75 -28.34
C LYS A 674 -82.43 -71.00 -29.80
N ASP A 675 -82.21 -72.22 -30.28
CA ASP A 675 -81.92 -72.42 -31.71
C ASP A 675 -83.07 -71.98 -32.62
N ALA A 676 -84.31 -72.07 -32.12
CA ALA A 676 -85.50 -71.57 -32.79
C ALA A 676 -85.68 -70.04 -32.66
N LEU A 677 -85.30 -69.44 -31.52
CA LEU A 677 -85.44 -68.00 -31.24
C LEU A 677 -84.23 -67.16 -31.73
N ASN A 678 -83.00 -67.69 -31.61
CA ASN A 678 -81.74 -67.12 -32.08
C ASN A 678 -81.71 -66.95 -33.61
N GLY A 679 -82.52 -67.68 -34.37
CA GLY A 679 -82.71 -67.39 -35.79
C GLY A 679 -83.36 -66.02 -36.04
N LYS A 680 -84.15 -65.51 -35.09
CA LYS A 680 -84.85 -64.22 -35.14
C LYS A 680 -84.17 -63.12 -34.32
N ASP A 681 -83.54 -63.47 -33.20
CA ASP A 681 -82.81 -62.52 -32.35
C ASP A 681 -81.40 -62.17 -32.86
N ARG A 682 -80.74 -63.02 -33.66
CA ARG A 682 -79.42 -62.69 -34.25
C ARG A 682 -79.50 -61.52 -35.24
N GLU A 683 -80.58 -61.40 -36.00
CA GLU A 683 -80.81 -60.25 -36.91
C GLU A 683 -81.13 -58.97 -36.13
N LEU A 684 -82.00 -59.03 -35.11
CA LEU A 684 -82.39 -57.85 -34.33
C LEU A 684 -81.31 -57.37 -33.35
N ALA A 685 -80.55 -58.29 -32.74
CA ALA A 685 -79.44 -57.97 -31.83
C ALA A 685 -78.19 -57.45 -32.57
N SER A 686 -77.97 -57.85 -33.83
CA SER A 686 -76.90 -57.29 -34.66
C SER A 686 -77.15 -55.80 -34.94
N LEU A 687 -78.39 -55.42 -35.25
CA LEU A 687 -78.76 -54.03 -35.54
C LEU A 687 -78.78 -53.16 -34.27
N HIS A 688 -79.25 -53.67 -33.14
CA HIS A 688 -79.20 -52.94 -31.86
C HIS A 688 -77.78 -52.77 -31.31
N ARG A 689 -76.92 -53.80 -31.37
CA ARG A 689 -75.51 -53.68 -30.92
C ARG A 689 -74.70 -52.71 -31.76
N GLN A 690 -74.99 -52.60 -33.06
CA GLN A 690 -74.36 -51.60 -33.92
C GLN A 690 -74.82 -50.17 -33.54
N PHE A 691 -76.10 -49.99 -33.21
CA PHE A 691 -76.63 -48.69 -32.77
C PHE A 691 -76.11 -48.29 -31.38
N ASP A 692 -76.14 -49.20 -30.40
CA ASP A 692 -75.63 -48.96 -29.05
C ASP A 692 -74.11 -48.75 -29.03
N GLY A 693 -73.38 -49.45 -29.91
CA GLY A 693 -71.95 -49.24 -30.13
C GLY A 693 -71.65 -47.83 -30.60
N VAL A 694 -72.32 -47.36 -31.66
CA VAL A 694 -72.16 -45.98 -32.17
C VAL A 694 -72.56 -44.93 -31.12
N HIS A 695 -73.60 -45.19 -30.32
CA HIS A 695 -74.04 -44.26 -29.28
C HIS A 695 -73.05 -44.17 -28.10
N SER A 696 -72.49 -45.31 -27.67
CA SER A 696 -71.46 -45.36 -26.64
C SER A 696 -70.14 -44.73 -27.11
N GLU A 697 -69.75 -44.96 -28.37
CA GLU A 697 -68.57 -44.32 -28.99
C GLU A 697 -68.74 -42.80 -29.08
N LEU A 698 -69.95 -42.30 -29.40
CA LEU A 698 -70.25 -40.88 -29.39
C LEU A 698 -70.17 -40.28 -27.98
N GLY A 699 -70.68 -40.97 -26.96
CA GLY A 699 -70.58 -40.54 -25.57
C GLY A 699 -69.14 -40.50 -25.05
N GLU A 700 -68.32 -41.50 -25.41
CA GLU A 700 -66.90 -41.53 -25.07
C GLU A 700 -66.12 -40.43 -25.77
N THR A 701 -66.36 -40.21 -27.06
CA THR A 701 -65.70 -39.12 -27.81
C THR A 701 -66.06 -37.73 -27.28
N VAL A 702 -67.29 -37.51 -26.82
CA VAL A 702 -67.68 -36.26 -26.14
C VAL A 702 -66.94 -36.08 -24.82
N ARG A 703 -66.85 -37.12 -23.98
CA ARG A 703 -66.09 -37.07 -22.72
C ARG A 703 -64.59 -36.82 -22.96
N VAL A 704 -63.99 -37.51 -23.92
CA VAL A 704 -62.59 -37.31 -24.31
C VAL A 704 -62.37 -35.88 -24.82
N LYS A 705 -63.28 -35.33 -25.62
CA LYS A 705 -63.23 -33.93 -26.08
C LYS A 705 -63.30 -32.93 -24.92
N GLU A 706 -64.19 -33.15 -23.95
CA GLU A 706 -64.30 -32.29 -22.77
C GLU A 706 -63.06 -32.36 -21.87
N MET A 707 -62.50 -33.56 -21.69
CA MET A 707 -61.23 -33.74 -20.96
C MET A 707 -60.07 -33.03 -21.67
N ALA A 708 -59.96 -33.19 -23.00
CA ALA A 708 -58.95 -32.50 -23.80
C ALA A 708 -59.09 -30.97 -23.75
N LEU A 709 -60.32 -30.43 -23.74
CA LEU A 709 -60.55 -28.99 -23.60
C LEU A 709 -60.19 -28.45 -22.23
N LYS A 710 -60.45 -29.22 -21.15
CA LYS A 710 -60.01 -28.84 -19.79
C LYS A 710 -58.50 -28.83 -19.68
N GLU A 711 -57.84 -29.86 -20.22
CA GLU A 711 -56.38 -29.92 -20.21
C GLU A 711 -55.76 -28.81 -21.07
N ASN A 712 -56.35 -28.48 -22.22
CA ASN A 712 -55.89 -27.36 -23.05
C ASN A 712 -55.98 -26.01 -22.32
N ARG A 713 -57.07 -25.76 -21.58
CA ARG A 713 -57.17 -24.56 -20.73
C ARG A 713 -56.13 -24.54 -19.63
N ARG A 714 -55.92 -25.66 -18.93
CA ARG A 714 -54.89 -25.77 -17.91
C ARG A 714 -53.49 -25.50 -18.49
N LEU A 715 -53.16 -26.11 -19.63
CA LEU A 715 -51.89 -25.87 -20.31
C LEU A 715 -51.73 -24.40 -20.76
N GLN A 716 -52.82 -23.73 -21.17
CA GLN A 716 -52.80 -22.29 -21.44
C GLN A 716 -52.53 -21.46 -20.18
N ASP A 717 -53.14 -21.80 -19.05
CA ASP A 717 -52.92 -21.12 -17.77
C ASP A 717 -51.48 -21.34 -17.24
N ASP A 718 -50.94 -22.56 -17.40
CA ASP A 718 -49.56 -22.92 -17.07
C ASP A 718 -48.58 -22.14 -17.96
N LEU A 719 -48.84 -22.06 -19.27
CA LEU A 719 -48.02 -21.27 -20.20
C LEU A 719 -48.05 -19.77 -19.86
N ALA A 720 -49.22 -19.23 -19.51
CA ALA A 720 -49.36 -17.84 -19.10
C ALA A 720 -48.64 -17.55 -17.78
N THR A 721 -48.61 -18.52 -16.86
CA THR A 721 -47.89 -18.41 -15.59
C THR A 721 -46.38 -18.48 -15.81
N MET A 722 -45.90 -19.46 -16.57
CA MET A 722 -44.48 -19.57 -16.95
C MET A 722 -43.99 -18.33 -17.70
N THR A 723 -44.82 -17.73 -18.55
CA THR A 723 -44.47 -16.48 -19.26
C THR A 723 -44.29 -15.32 -18.29
N ARG A 724 -45.17 -15.19 -17.27
CA ARG A 724 -45.04 -14.16 -16.23
C ARG A 724 -43.80 -14.40 -15.35
N GLU A 725 -43.56 -15.64 -14.94
CA GLU A 725 -42.38 -16.01 -14.15
C GLU A 725 -41.08 -15.74 -14.92
N ASN A 726 -41.01 -16.09 -16.21
CA ASN A 726 -39.85 -15.77 -17.04
C ASN A 726 -39.63 -14.27 -17.20
N GLN A 727 -40.69 -13.46 -17.29
CA GLN A 727 -40.57 -11.99 -17.30
C GLN A 727 -40.02 -11.47 -15.97
N VAL A 728 -40.50 -11.98 -14.83
CA VAL A 728 -39.99 -11.60 -13.49
C VAL A 728 -38.53 -11.99 -13.34
N ILE A 729 -38.16 -13.24 -13.67
CA ILE A 729 -36.77 -13.71 -13.60
C ILE A 729 -35.87 -12.88 -14.52
N SER A 730 -36.33 -12.51 -15.72
CA SER A 730 -35.57 -11.64 -16.62
C SER A 730 -35.33 -10.26 -16.01
N THR A 731 -36.34 -9.67 -15.36
CA THR A 731 -36.18 -8.38 -14.67
C THR A 731 -35.26 -8.46 -13.45
N GLU A 732 -35.33 -9.55 -12.66
CA GLU A 732 -34.42 -9.78 -11.55
C GLU A 732 -32.98 -9.99 -12.05
N LEU A 733 -32.80 -10.69 -13.17
CA LEU A 733 -31.49 -10.83 -13.82
C LEU A 733 -30.93 -9.48 -14.27
N GLU A 734 -31.74 -8.59 -14.84
CA GLU A 734 -31.31 -7.24 -15.22
C GLU A 734 -30.94 -6.37 -14.01
N VAL A 735 -31.64 -6.51 -12.88
CA VAL A 735 -31.30 -5.81 -11.63
C VAL A 735 -29.98 -6.33 -11.08
N THR A 736 -29.82 -7.65 -10.97
CA THR A 736 -28.56 -8.26 -10.47
C THR A 736 -27.36 -7.95 -11.37
N LEU A 737 -27.56 -7.86 -12.70
CA LEU A 737 -26.53 -7.41 -13.63
C LEU A 737 -26.13 -5.94 -13.41
N ARG A 738 -27.10 -5.05 -13.13
CA ARG A 738 -26.81 -3.65 -12.79
C ARG A 738 -26.07 -3.53 -11.46
N GLU A 739 -26.50 -4.27 -10.43
CA GLU A 739 -25.80 -4.31 -9.14
C GLU A 739 -24.36 -4.82 -9.28
N LYS A 740 -24.15 -5.85 -10.11
CA LYS A 740 -22.80 -6.34 -10.46
C LYS A 740 -21.94 -5.25 -11.09
N GLU A 741 -22.49 -4.46 -12.02
CA GLU A 741 -21.75 -3.39 -12.70
C GLU A 741 -21.44 -2.22 -11.75
N GLU A 742 -22.38 -1.86 -10.88
CA GLU A 742 -22.15 -0.87 -9.82
C GLU A 742 -21.06 -1.32 -8.83
N LEU A 743 -21.06 -2.62 -8.46
CA LEU A 743 -20.01 -3.19 -7.61
C LEU A 743 -18.66 -3.19 -8.32
N LYS A 744 -18.61 -3.48 -9.62
CA LYS A 744 -17.37 -3.36 -10.42
C LYS A 744 -16.80 -1.93 -10.40
N VAL A 745 -17.65 -0.92 -10.63
CA VAL A 745 -17.23 0.49 -10.57
C VAL A 745 -16.71 0.85 -9.18
N ARG A 746 -17.38 0.37 -8.12
CA ARG A 746 -16.95 0.60 -6.74
C ARG A 746 -15.60 -0.05 -6.43
N VAL A 747 -15.39 -1.28 -6.86
CA VAL A 747 -14.11 -1.99 -6.73
C VAL A 747 -13.00 -1.25 -7.49
N HIS A 748 -13.26 -0.79 -8.70
CA HIS A 748 -12.30 -0.01 -9.48
C HIS A 748 -11.90 1.30 -8.78
N ASN A 749 -12.87 2.01 -8.18
CA ASN A 749 -12.59 3.20 -7.37
C ASN A 749 -11.74 2.87 -6.13
N TYR A 750 -12.01 1.75 -5.44
CA TYR A 750 -11.19 1.31 -4.31
C TYR A 750 -9.76 0.95 -4.75
N ILE A 751 -9.59 0.25 -5.87
CA ILE A 751 -8.27 -0.05 -6.44
C ILE A 751 -7.51 1.26 -6.71
N THR A 752 -8.18 2.26 -7.29
CA THR A 752 -7.58 3.56 -7.59
C THR A 752 -7.14 4.29 -6.32
N GLU A 753 -7.96 4.30 -5.27
CA GLU A 753 -7.59 4.89 -3.97
C GLU A 753 -6.44 4.12 -3.31
N VAL A 754 -6.44 2.79 -3.34
CA VAL A 754 -5.34 1.96 -2.81
C VAL A 754 -4.03 2.30 -3.55
N SER A 755 -4.02 2.34 -4.88
CA SER A 755 -2.84 2.73 -5.66
C SER A 755 -2.35 4.15 -5.32
N ARG A 756 -3.27 5.09 -5.03
CA ARG A 756 -2.95 6.44 -4.59
C ARG A 756 -2.27 6.43 -3.21
N PHE A 757 -2.79 5.66 -2.26
CA PHE A 757 -2.21 5.51 -0.93
C PHE A 757 -0.85 4.79 -0.97
N GLU A 758 -0.70 3.74 -1.79
CA GLU A 758 0.58 3.05 -2.01
C GLU A 758 1.64 4.01 -2.57
N SER A 759 1.27 4.85 -3.54
CA SER A 759 2.17 5.87 -4.10
C SER A 759 2.59 6.90 -3.05
N LEU A 760 1.65 7.33 -2.20
CA LEU A 760 1.93 8.27 -1.11
C LEU A 760 2.83 7.64 -0.03
N MET A 761 2.58 6.38 0.33
CA MET A 761 3.39 5.62 1.27
C MET A 761 4.82 5.42 0.73
N ALA A 762 4.97 5.04 -0.54
CA ALA A 762 6.28 4.91 -1.17
C ALA A 762 7.06 6.24 -1.20
N LEU A 763 6.35 7.38 -1.37
CA LEU A 763 6.96 8.70 -1.27
C LEU A 763 7.43 9.00 0.16
N LYS A 764 6.59 8.70 1.17
CA LYS A 764 6.93 8.88 2.59
C LYS A 764 8.07 7.99 3.04
N GLU A 765 8.13 6.75 2.58
CA GLU A 765 9.24 5.84 2.84
C GLU A 765 10.54 6.36 2.25
N ARG A 766 10.50 6.93 1.04
CA ARG A 766 11.66 7.56 0.42
C ARG A 766 12.14 8.79 1.21
N GLU A 767 11.22 9.67 1.60
CA GLU A 767 11.53 10.84 2.45
C GLU A 767 12.16 10.41 3.78
N ASN A 768 11.61 9.39 4.44
CA ASN A 768 12.16 8.83 5.68
C ASN A 768 13.56 8.25 5.48
N LYS A 769 13.78 7.53 4.38
CA LYS A 769 15.10 6.97 4.05
C LYS A 769 16.13 8.07 3.81
N GLU A 770 15.78 9.10 3.03
CA GLU A 770 16.65 10.26 2.81
C GLU A 770 16.95 11.01 4.10
N LEU A 771 15.97 11.14 5.00
CA LEU A 771 16.16 11.78 6.29
C LEU A 771 17.09 10.95 7.19
N LEU A 772 16.93 9.62 7.19
CA LEU A 772 17.80 8.70 7.92
C LEU A 772 19.24 8.76 7.39
N GLU A 773 19.43 8.79 6.07
CA GLU A 773 20.75 8.96 5.44
C GLU A 773 21.38 10.31 5.82
N LYS A 774 20.59 11.39 5.87
CA LYS A 774 21.05 12.69 6.37
C LYS A 774 21.45 12.62 7.84
N PHE A 775 20.68 11.96 8.70
CA PHE A 775 21.04 11.77 10.11
C PHE A 775 22.32 10.95 10.27
N GLN A 776 22.48 9.86 9.52
CA GLN A 776 23.70 9.05 9.56
C GLN A 776 24.92 9.84 9.10
N MET A 777 24.78 10.64 8.04
CA MET A 777 25.86 11.51 7.55
C MET A 777 26.23 12.60 8.57
N LEU A 778 25.24 13.25 9.19
CA LEU A 778 25.48 14.23 10.25
C LEU A 778 26.11 13.58 11.49
N HIS A 779 25.70 12.38 11.86
CA HIS A 779 26.27 11.64 12.98
C HIS A 779 27.73 11.28 12.72
N SER A 780 28.06 10.74 11.54
CA SER A 780 29.45 10.46 11.16
C SER A 780 30.31 11.73 11.13
N GLN A 781 29.77 12.86 10.68
CA GLN A 781 30.46 14.14 10.76
C GLN A 781 30.70 14.59 12.21
N ALA A 782 29.72 14.38 13.11
CA ALA A 782 29.88 14.68 14.53
C ALA A 782 30.97 13.83 15.17
N GLU A 783 31.02 12.53 14.88
CA GLU A 783 32.09 11.63 15.31
C GLU A 783 33.47 12.09 14.79
N ASP A 784 33.57 12.47 13.52
CA ASP A 784 34.82 13.01 12.95
C ASP A 784 35.28 14.28 13.68
N TRP A 785 34.36 15.15 14.09
CA TRP A 785 34.68 16.35 14.86
C TRP A 785 35.07 16.02 16.30
N GLU A 786 34.44 15.02 16.92
CA GLU A 786 34.80 14.53 18.26
C GLU A 786 36.21 13.93 18.26
N VAL A 787 36.55 13.12 17.27
CA VAL A 787 37.92 12.58 17.09
C VAL A 787 38.93 13.71 16.89
N LYS A 788 38.62 14.71 16.06
CA LYS A 788 39.51 15.88 15.88
C LYS A 788 39.66 16.70 17.16
N ALA A 789 38.60 16.85 17.94
CA ALA A 789 38.65 17.54 19.23
C ALA A 789 39.56 16.80 20.20
N HIS A 790 39.39 15.48 20.37
CA HIS A 790 40.28 14.66 21.20
C HIS A 790 41.73 14.67 20.72
N GLN A 791 41.95 14.66 19.41
CA GLN A 791 43.30 14.77 18.85
C GLN A 791 43.93 16.14 19.21
N ALA A 792 43.18 17.23 19.09
CA ALA A 792 43.64 18.56 19.46
C ALA A 792 43.88 18.68 20.99
N GLU A 793 43.04 18.05 21.82
CA GLU A 793 43.25 17.96 23.28
C GLU A 793 44.52 17.18 23.63
N GLY A 794 44.79 16.08 22.92
CA GLY A 794 46.03 15.32 23.06
C GLY A 794 47.25 16.16 22.69
N GLN A 795 47.20 16.90 21.57
CA GLN A 795 48.25 17.83 21.17
C GLN A 795 48.45 18.96 22.19
N ASN A 796 47.36 19.58 22.67
CA ASN A 796 47.42 20.61 23.71
C ASN A 796 48.05 20.08 25.01
N SER A 797 47.71 18.85 25.39
CA SER A 797 48.31 18.19 26.56
C SER A 797 49.81 17.97 26.36
N SER A 798 50.24 17.54 25.17
CA SER A 798 51.65 17.39 24.81
C SER A 798 52.41 18.72 24.87
N VAL A 799 51.91 19.75 24.19
CA VAL A 799 52.52 21.10 24.18
C VAL A 799 52.58 21.68 25.60
N ARG A 800 51.55 21.45 26.42
CA ARG A 800 51.55 21.88 27.82
C ARG A 800 52.64 21.17 28.64
N LEU A 801 52.85 19.88 28.43
CA LEU A 801 53.93 19.13 29.09
C LEU A 801 55.32 19.62 28.62
N GLU A 802 55.49 19.87 27.32
CA GLU A 802 56.72 20.47 26.78
C GLU A 802 56.98 21.85 27.38
N LEU A 803 55.95 22.70 27.47
CA LEU A 803 56.07 24.04 28.07
C LEU A 803 56.45 23.96 29.55
N LEU A 804 55.87 23.02 30.31
CA LEU A 804 56.24 22.78 31.70
C LEU A 804 57.70 22.32 31.82
N SER A 805 58.15 21.42 30.94
CA SER A 805 59.56 20.99 30.88
C SER A 805 60.49 22.17 30.62
N VAL A 806 60.20 22.97 29.59
CA VAL A 806 60.99 24.18 29.27
C VAL A 806 60.96 25.19 30.41
N ASP A 807 59.84 25.36 31.12
CA ASP A 807 59.78 26.24 32.27
C ASP A 807 60.64 25.73 33.45
N THR A 808 60.68 24.41 33.68
CA THR A 808 61.58 23.82 34.67
C THR A 808 63.05 24.01 34.31
N GLU A 809 63.43 23.80 33.05
CA GLU A 809 64.78 24.08 32.55
C GLU A 809 65.14 25.56 32.69
N ARG A 810 64.22 26.46 32.33
CA ARG A 810 64.38 27.92 32.48
C ARG A 810 64.55 28.33 33.94
N ARG A 811 63.89 27.65 34.88
CA ARG A 811 64.05 27.88 36.32
C ARG A 811 65.45 27.46 36.77
N HIS A 812 65.90 26.27 36.38
CA HIS A 812 67.26 25.79 36.69
C HIS A 812 68.36 26.67 36.08
N LEU A 813 68.18 27.14 34.84
CA LEU A 813 69.11 28.08 34.22
C LEU A 813 69.15 29.42 34.96
N ARG A 814 67.99 29.94 35.40
CA ARG A 814 67.94 31.15 36.24
C ARG A 814 68.68 30.96 37.56
N GLU A 815 68.42 29.86 38.28
CA GLU A 815 69.13 29.51 39.51
C GLU A 815 70.65 29.42 39.27
N ARG A 816 71.08 28.84 38.14
CA ARG A 816 72.49 28.77 37.79
C ARG A 816 73.09 30.15 37.52
N VAL A 817 72.38 31.03 36.81
CA VAL A 817 72.80 32.42 36.59
C VAL A 817 72.93 33.15 37.91
N GLU A 818 71.94 33.06 38.81
CA GLU A 818 72.00 33.70 40.14
C GLU A 818 73.19 33.19 40.98
N LEU A 819 73.52 31.90 40.90
CA LEU A 819 74.71 31.35 41.56
C LEU A 819 76.00 31.92 40.96
N LEU A 820 76.12 31.98 39.64
CA LEU A 820 77.28 32.57 38.96
C LEU A 820 77.41 34.07 39.24
N GLU A 821 76.31 34.81 39.32
CA GLU A 821 76.31 36.22 39.71
C GLU A 821 76.80 36.41 41.15
N LYS A 822 76.41 35.53 42.09
CA LYS A 822 76.94 35.52 43.46
C LYS A 822 78.45 35.22 43.47
N GLU A 823 78.90 34.20 42.74
CA GLU A 823 80.34 33.88 42.61
C GLU A 823 81.13 35.08 42.05
N ILE A 824 80.62 35.74 41.00
CA ILE A 824 81.23 36.95 40.43
C ILE A 824 81.27 38.08 41.47
N GLN A 825 80.19 38.29 42.23
CA GLN A 825 80.14 39.32 43.25
C GLN A 825 81.15 39.05 44.38
N GLU A 826 81.29 37.80 44.82
CA GLU A 826 82.32 37.37 45.77
C GLU A 826 83.72 37.62 45.22
N HIS A 827 83.97 37.32 43.95
CA HIS A 827 85.23 37.62 43.28
C HIS A 827 85.51 39.13 43.17
N ILE A 828 84.50 39.97 42.90
CA ILE A 828 84.64 41.43 42.89
C ILE A 828 85.02 41.94 44.27
N ILE A 829 84.37 41.46 45.33
CA ILE A 829 84.70 41.83 46.71
C ILE A 829 86.13 41.40 47.04
N ALA A 830 86.51 40.16 46.71
CA ALA A 830 87.88 39.68 46.88
C ALA A 830 88.88 40.57 46.12
N HIS A 831 88.58 40.95 44.88
CA HIS A 831 89.44 41.84 44.10
C HIS A 831 89.59 43.23 44.75
N GLN A 832 88.51 43.85 45.23
CA GLN A 832 88.56 45.13 45.96
C GLN A 832 89.40 45.03 47.24
N THR A 833 89.34 43.91 47.95
CA THR A 833 90.20 43.69 49.12
C THR A 833 91.67 43.58 48.71
N TYR A 834 91.98 42.88 47.61
CA TYR A 834 93.34 42.82 47.07
C TYR A 834 93.83 44.19 46.58
N GLU A 835 93.01 44.98 45.89
CA GLU A 835 93.36 46.36 45.48
C GLU A 835 93.64 47.26 46.69
N SER A 836 92.85 47.14 47.75
CA SER A 836 93.07 47.88 49.01
C SER A 836 94.38 47.46 49.68
N GLN A 837 94.69 46.16 49.69
CA GLN A 837 95.97 45.64 50.19
C GLN A 837 97.14 46.16 49.35
N ILE A 838 97.04 46.12 48.01
CA ILE A 838 98.05 46.66 47.09
C ILE A 838 98.26 48.16 47.32
N SER A 839 97.18 48.94 47.47
CA SER A 839 97.25 50.38 47.75
C SER A 839 97.92 50.68 49.10
N SER A 840 97.65 49.86 50.12
CA SER A 840 98.33 49.93 51.42
C SER A 840 99.81 49.61 51.30
N MET A 841 100.16 48.53 50.60
CA MET A 841 101.55 48.15 50.32
C MET A 841 102.27 49.24 49.52
N ALA A 842 101.63 49.83 48.51
CA ALA A 842 102.18 50.94 47.73
C ALA A 842 102.43 52.19 48.59
N LYS A 843 101.51 52.53 49.51
CA LYS A 843 101.73 53.62 50.50
C LYS A 843 102.90 53.31 51.45
N ASN A 844 103.01 52.06 51.91
CA ASN A 844 104.13 51.65 52.76
C ASN A 844 105.45 51.66 52.00
N MET A 845 105.45 51.22 50.74
CA MET A 845 106.60 51.33 49.84
C MET A 845 107.00 52.78 49.64
N ALA A 846 106.08 53.69 49.31
CA ALA A 846 106.37 55.11 49.17
C ALA A 846 106.90 55.76 50.46
N LYS A 847 106.39 55.35 51.63
CA LYS A 847 106.96 55.77 52.93
C LYS A 847 108.38 55.27 53.13
N LEU A 848 108.66 54.00 52.79
CA LEU A 848 110.01 53.43 52.87
C LEU A 848 110.95 54.11 51.86
N GLU A 849 110.48 54.43 50.66
CA GLU A 849 111.22 55.19 49.65
C GLU A 849 111.54 56.61 50.11
N GLU A 850 110.60 57.28 50.80
CA GLU A 850 110.81 58.61 51.37
C GLU A 850 111.76 58.58 52.58
N ILE A 851 111.67 57.57 53.44
CA ILE A 851 112.66 57.34 54.50
C ILE A 851 114.03 57.09 53.88
N LEU A 852 114.12 56.24 52.84
CA LEU A 852 115.36 56.01 52.11
C LEU A 852 115.90 57.29 51.46
N ARG A 853 115.01 58.18 50.96
CA ARG A 853 115.39 59.48 50.40
C ARG A 853 115.95 60.40 51.47
N ARG A 854 115.30 60.50 52.64
CA ARG A 854 115.82 61.27 53.79
C ARG A 854 117.16 60.72 54.28
N GLU A 855 117.28 59.41 54.45
CA GLU A 855 118.56 58.76 54.79
C GLU A 855 119.63 59.04 53.73
N LYS A 856 119.26 59.13 52.44
CA LYS A 856 120.19 59.56 51.36
C LYS A 856 120.54 61.05 51.46
N GLU A 857 119.60 61.92 51.79
CA GLU A 857 119.83 63.37 52.01
C GLU A 857 120.70 63.61 53.25
N ASP A 858 120.40 62.95 54.37
CA ASP A 858 121.20 62.94 55.60
C ASP A 858 122.58 62.36 55.35
N LYS A 859 122.69 61.26 54.58
CA LYS A 859 123.99 60.75 54.11
C LYS A 859 124.72 61.77 53.24
N SER A 860 124.02 62.54 52.41
CA SER A 860 124.64 63.58 51.59
C SER A 860 125.12 64.77 52.43
N SER A 861 124.37 65.13 53.49
CA SER A 861 124.74 66.14 54.49
C SER A 861 125.94 65.68 55.31
N MET A 862 125.89 64.46 55.86
CA MET A 862 127.04 63.85 56.55
C MET A 862 128.24 63.72 55.61
N ASN A 863 128.05 63.44 54.32
CA ASN A 863 129.14 63.46 53.34
C ASN A 863 129.70 64.89 53.15
N HIS A 864 128.87 65.92 53.24
CA HIS A 864 129.31 67.32 53.24
C HIS A 864 130.14 67.64 54.49
N ASP A 865 129.67 67.23 55.67
CA ASP A 865 130.39 67.38 56.93
C ASP A 865 131.70 66.58 56.93
N VAL A 866 131.67 65.36 56.40
CA VAL A 866 132.86 64.52 56.19
C VAL A 866 133.78 65.15 55.15
N SER A 867 133.29 65.82 54.10
CA SER A 867 134.13 66.59 53.18
C SER A 867 134.77 67.80 53.86
N ALA A 868 134.06 68.51 54.73
CA ALA A 868 134.62 69.61 55.52
C ALA A 868 135.68 69.12 56.54
N VAL A 869 135.46 67.96 57.15
CA VAL A 869 136.46 67.27 57.98
C VAL A 869 137.62 66.75 57.12
N ARG A 870 137.36 66.26 55.91
CA ARG A 870 138.39 65.86 54.94
C ARG A 870 139.22 67.04 54.45
N ASP A 871 138.69 68.25 54.28
CA ASP A 871 139.50 69.43 53.94
C ASP A 871 140.43 69.87 55.10
N LEU A 872 140.01 69.61 56.34
CA LEU A 872 140.84 69.74 57.55
C LEU A 872 141.85 68.60 57.69
N CYS A 873 141.48 67.38 57.31
CA CYS A 873 142.35 66.20 57.29
C CYS A 873 143.33 66.19 56.11
N VAL A 874 143.01 66.77 54.94
CA VAL A 874 143.90 66.86 53.75
C VAL A 874 145.13 67.76 54.02
N LYS A 875 145.01 68.73 54.93
CA LYS A 875 146.18 69.50 55.43
C LYS A 875 147.06 68.68 56.39
N LEU A 876 146.56 67.58 56.97
CA LEU A 876 147.29 66.69 57.88
C LEU A 876 147.72 65.35 57.21
N GLU A 877 146.96 64.85 56.24
CA GLU A 877 147.12 63.57 55.50
C GLU A 877 148.12 63.68 54.35
N SER A 878 148.45 64.88 53.88
CA SER A 878 149.60 65.11 52.97
C SER A 878 150.97 64.73 53.58
N SER A 879 151.01 64.41 54.88
CA SER A 879 152.20 63.86 55.57
C SER A 879 152.17 62.33 55.69
N ASN A 880 151.01 61.66 55.59
CA ASN A 880 150.84 60.27 56.05
C ASN A 880 150.69 59.21 54.93
N ASP A 881 150.62 59.62 53.67
CA ASP A 881 150.56 58.75 52.48
C ASP A 881 151.86 57.95 52.20
N LEU A 882 152.82 57.95 53.13
CA LEU A 882 154.00 57.08 53.09
C LEU A 882 153.66 55.58 53.31
N LEU A 883 152.50 55.23 53.86
CA LEU A 883 152.19 53.85 54.23
C LEU A 883 150.96 53.30 53.53
N SER A 884 151.06 53.28 52.20
CA SER A 884 151.14 51.99 51.52
C SER A 884 150.25 50.87 52.09
N ARG A 885 149.19 50.61 51.34
CA ARG A 885 148.84 49.25 50.91
C ARG A 885 148.40 48.29 52.02
N GLN A 886 147.08 48.20 52.20
CA GLN A 886 146.38 46.93 52.43
C GLN A 886 145.02 47.04 51.72
N LEU A 887 144.92 46.78 50.43
CA LEU A 887 144.83 45.42 49.89
C LEU A 887 143.78 44.59 50.64
N SER A 888 142.60 44.50 50.03
CA SER A 888 141.82 43.27 49.93
C SER A 888 141.24 42.72 51.23
N SER A 889 139.98 43.03 51.53
CA SER A 889 139.19 42.17 52.40
C SER A 889 137.68 42.27 52.12
N LYS A 890 137.17 41.19 51.53
CA LYS A 890 135.77 40.75 51.34
C LYS A 890 135.04 41.28 50.09
N SER A 891 134.76 40.55 49.01
CA SER A 891 134.70 39.11 48.72
C SER A 891 133.93 38.25 49.74
N LEU A 892 132.76 37.79 49.31
CA LEU A 892 132.02 36.61 49.82
C LEU A 892 131.20 36.74 51.10
N GLU A 893 129.91 37.06 50.92
CA GLU A 893 128.73 36.36 51.47
C GLU A 893 127.58 36.61 50.45
N PHE A 894 127.12 35.74 49.54
CA PHE A 894 126.91 34.28 49.40
C PHE A 894 125.78 33.70 50.27
N GLU A 895 124.66 33.44 49.58
CA GLU A 895 123.62 32.43 49.82
C GLU A 895 122.77 32.36 51.10
N ARG A 896 121.47 32.58 50.89
CA ARG A 896 120.29 31.75 51.29
C ARG A 896 119.02 32.57 50.94
N VAL A 897 117.90 32.10 50.37
CA VAL A 897 117.13 30.84 50.46
C VAL A 897 116.24 30.68 49.22
N LYS A 898 116.27 29.49 48.62
CA LYS A 898 115.31 28.96 47.63
C LYS A 898 114.75 27.66 48.21
N GLU A 899 113.60 27.68 48.91
CA GLU A 899 112.78 26.48 49.16
C GLU A 899 111.50 26.79 49.98
N LYS A 900 110.33 26.66 49.33
CA LYS A 900 109.02 26.18 49.84
C LYS A 900 107.89 26.71 48.95
N ASN A 901 107.38 25.88 48.02
CA ASN A 901 106.00 25.97 47.47
C ASN A 901 105.58 24.84 46.49
N VAL A 902 106.14 23.62 46.59
CA VAL A 902 105.81 22.51 45.66
C VAL A 902 104.87 21.44 46.26
N LEU A 903 104.44 21.54 47.53
CA LEU A 903 103.65 20.48 48.19
C LEU A 903 102.11 20.68 48.19
N ILE A 904 101.58 21.86 47.89
CA ILE A 904 100.12 22.13 48.02
C ILE A 904 99.34 21.85 46.72
N VAL A 905 99.99 21.89 45.55
CA VAL A 905 99.33 21.70 44.24
C VAL A 905 99.04 20.22 43.92
N SER A 906 99.80 19.27 44.47
CA SER A 906 99.64 17.84 44.20
C SER A 906 98.43 17.20 44.90
N GLU A 907 98.00 17.76 46.03
CA GLU A 907 96.94 17.18 46.86
C GLU A 907 95.53 17.63 46.45
N LEU A 908 95.39 18.83 45.86
CA LEU A 908 94.13 19.34 45.32
C LEU A 908 93.72 18.62 44.01
N LEU A 909 94.69 18.28 43.16
CA LEU A 909 94.46 17.56 41.90
C LEU A 909 94.02 16.10 42.11
N LYS A 910 94.38 15.46 43.23
CA LYS A 910 93.94 14.07 43.54
C LYS A 910 92.47 13.97 43.96
N LYS A 911 91.93 14.98 44.66
CA LYS A 911 90.51 15.00 45.07
C LYS A 911 89.58 15.23 43.88
N GLN A 912 89.94 16.15 42.97
CA GLN A 912 89.16 16.41 41.74
C GLN A 912 89.09 15.18 40.81
N LEU A 913 90.17 14.42 40.71
CA LEU A 913 90.23 13.22 39.87
C LEU A 913 89.44 12.03 40.46
N SER A 914 89.21 12.02 41.78
CA SER A 914 88.37 11.01 42.45
C SER A 914 86.87 11.27 42.31
N SER A 915 86.44 12.54 42.28
CA SER A 915 85.04 12.91 42.02
C SER A 915 84.65 12.69 40.56
N GLU A 916 85.55 12.98 39.61
CA GLU A 916 85.37 12.70 38.18
C GLU A 916 85.26 11.18 37.88
N ARG A 917 85.99 10.34 38.62
CA ARG A 917 85.87 8.87 38.48
C ARG A 917 84.53 8.35 38.98
N LEU A 918 83.97 8.93 40.04
CA LEU A 918 82.68 8.52 40.60
C LEU A 918 81.50 8.94 39.70
N THR A 919 81.59 10.12 39.07
CA THR A 919 80.59 10.56 38.09
C THR A 919 80.63 9.72 36.82
N ILE A 920 81.82 9.36 36.34
CA ILE A 920 81.97 8.42 35.21
C ILE A 920 81.39 7.04 35.58
N GLN A 921 81.68 6.52 36.77
CA GLN A 921 81.14 5.22 37.22
C GLN A 921 79.59 5.25 37.33
N ASN A 922 79.00 6.34 37.81
CA ASN A 922 77.54 6.49 37.87
C ASN A 922 76.91 6.58 36.47
N LEU A 923 77.54 7.28 35.53
CA LEU A 923 77.08 7.36 34.14
C LEU A 923 77.22 6.01 33.43
N GLU A 924 78.32 5.28 33.64
CA GLU A 924 78.50 3.92 33.13
C GLU A 924 77.44 2.97 33.69
N THR A 925 77.11 3.07 34.98
CA THR A 925 76.07 2.24 35.61
C THR A 925 74.69 2.55 35.03
N LEU A 926 74.35 3.84 34.85
CA LEU A 926 73.10 4.27 34.20
C LEU A 926 73.01 3.80 32.74
N LEU A 927 74.10 3.89 31.99
CA LEU A 927 74.17 3.44 30.60
C LEU A 927 74.03 1.92 30.49
N THR A 928 74.58 1.17 31.45
CA THR A 928 74.43 -0.28 31.55
C THR A 928 72.98 -0.65 31.89
N THR A 929 72.36 0.04 32.85
CA THR A 929 70.94 -0.19 33.20
C THR A 929 69.98 0.21 32.08
N SER A 930 70.31 1.23 31.27
CA SER A 930 69.52 1.60 30.09
C SER A 930 69.61 0.52 29.02
N ARG A 931 70.82 0.00 28.75
CA ARG A 931 71.03 -1.10 27.80
C ARG A 931 70.34 -2.39 28.23
N ASP A 932 70.35 -2.71 29.53
CA ASP A 932 69.63 -3.87 30.07
C ASP A 932 68.10 -3.70 29.97
N LYS A 933 67.58 -2.49 30.18
CA LYS A 933 66.14 -2.20 30.00
C LYS A 933 65.71 -2.33 28.53
N ASP A 934 66.52 -1.83 27.62
CA ASP A 934 66.26 -1.95 26.18
C ASP A 934 66.34 -3.41 25.72
N PHE A 935 67.29 -4.19 26.26
CA PHE A 935 67.39 -5.62 26.00
C PHE A 935 66.18 -6.39 26.56
N GLN A 936 65.71 -6.07 27.77
CA GLN A 936 64.49 -6.68 28.32
C GLN A 936 63.23 -6.30 27.53
N ASN A 937 63.10 -5.05 27.10
CA ASN A 937 61.98 -4.63 26.25
C ASN A 937 62.01 -5.36 24.91
N HIS A 938 63.19 -5.54 24.30
CA HIS A 938 63.34 -6.34 23.09
C HIS A 938 62.96 -7.81 23.29
N LEU A 939 63.30 -8.40 24.43
CA LEU A 939 62.94 -9.78 24.76
C LEU A 939 61.42 -9.93 24.92
N ILE A 940 60.77 -9.02 25.65
CA ILE A 940 59.31 -9.02 25.83
C ILE A 940 58.61 -8.81 24.48
N THR A 941 59.13 -7.93 23.63
CA THR A 941 58.56 -7.68 22.29
C THR A 941 58.70 -8.93 21.43
N HIS A 942 59.86 -9.59 21.45
CA HIS A 942 60.08 -10.84 20.72
C HIS A 942 59.20 -12.00 21.23
N GLU A 943 58.97 -12.10 22.54
CA GLU A 943 58.03 -13.07 23.14
C GLU A 943 56.59 -12.79 22.70
N LYS A 944 56.17 -11.52 22.67
CA LYS A 944 54.84 -11.12 22.18
C LYS A 944 54.67 -11.37 20.69
N ASP A 945 55.70 -11.10 19.88
CA ASP A 945 55.69 -11.41 18.45
C ASP A 945 55.63 -12.93 18.19
N SER A 946 56.32 -13.73 19.02
CA SER A 946 56.26 -15.19 18.95
C SER A 946 54.88 -15.73 19.35
N GLU A 947 54.25 -15.15 20.37
CA GLU A 947 52.89 -15.48 20.81
C GLU A 947 51.84 -15.13 19.73
N ILE A 948 51.99 -13.97 19.08
CA ILE A 948 51.17 -13.55 17.95
C ILE A 948 51.35 -14.51 16.76
N GLN A 949 52.58 -14.93 16.46
CA GLN A 949 52.85 -15.89 15.38
C GLN A 949 52.21 -17.26 15.66
N LEU A 950 52.28 -17.74 16.90
CA LEU A 950 51.67 -19.00 17.31
C LEU A 950 50.13 -18.95 17.23
N LEU A 951 49.53 -17.80 17.57
CA LEU A 951 48.09 -17.57 17.39
C LEU A 951 47.68 -17.51 15.91
N LYS A 952 48.51 -16.89 15.05
CA LYS A 952 48.29 -16.90 13.58
C LYS A 952 48.39 -18.31 13.00
N ASP A 953 49.34 -19.12 13.44
CA ASP A 953 49.49 -20.51 13.00
C ASP A 953 48.30 -21.37 13.47
N LYS A 954 47.78 -21.11 14.67
CA LYS A 954 46.58 -21.79 15.18
C LYS A 954 45.31 -21.38 14.42
N LEU A 955 45.19 -20.12 14.03
CA LEU A 955 44.10 -19.62 13.20
C LEU A 955 44.13 -20.26 11.81
N THR A 956 45.28 -20.24 11.13
CA THR A 956 45.43 -20.88 9.80
C THR A 956 45.18 -22.38 9.84
N LEU A 957 45.61 -23.08 10.91
CA LEU A 957 45.27 -24.48 11.12
C LEU A 957 43.76 -24.69 11.27
N SER A 958 43.06 -23.82 12.01
CA SER A 958 41.60 -23.89 12.15
C SER A 958 40.86 -23.64 10.84
N GLU A 959 41.32 -22.69 10.02
CA GLU A 959 40.80 -22.39 8.68
C GLU A 959 41.03 -23.58 7.72
N SER A 960 42.19 -24.22 7.79
CA SER A 960 42.48 -25.42 7.00
C SER A 960 41.58 -26.62 7.38
N LYS A 961 41.24 -26.77 8.67
CA LYS A 961 40.29 -27.79 9.13
C LYS A 961 38.87 -27.48 8.67
N LEU A 962 38.46 -26.22 8.73
CA LEU A 962 37.14 -25.77 8.25
C LEU A 962 37.00 -26.03 6.73
N THR A 963 38.04 -25.73 5.95
CA THR A 963 38.02 -26.00 4.50
C THR A 963 38.04 -27.51 4.18
N SER A 964 38.71 -28.34 4.98
CA SER A 964 38.63 -29.81 4.86
C SER A 964 37.23 -30.34 5.18
N LEU A 965 36.61 -29.90 6.28
CA LEU A 965 35.24 -30.27 6.66
C LEU A 965 34.24 -29.85 5.58
N ASN A 966 34.39 -28.65 5.01
CA ASN A 966 33.54 -28.20 3.91
C ASN A 966 33.68 -29.07 2.65
N ARG A 967 34.89 -29.56 2.34
CA ARG A 967 35.10 -30.52 1.25
C ARG A 967 34.42 -31.86 1.55
N GLU A 968 34.53 -32.36 2.78
CA GLU A 968 33.89 -33.60 3.21
C GLU A 968 32.36 -33.51 3.14
N VAL A 969 31.78 -32.39 3.59
CA VAL A 969 30.34 -32.11 3.44
C VAL A 969 29.93 -32.08 1.97
N SER A 970 30.74 -31.51 1.08
CA SER A 970 30.47 -31.52 -0.36
C SER A 970 30.51 -32.94 -0.96
N ILE A 971 31.47 -33.78 -0.54
CA ILE A 971 31.56 -35.18 -0.96
C ILE A 971 30.34 -35.97 -0.45
N LEU A 972 29.92 -35.77 0.79
CA LEU A 972 28.74 -36.43 1.36
C LEU A 972 27.45 -35.99 0.66
N ARG A 973 27.30 -34.72 0.29
CA ARG A 973 26.18 -34.22 -0.51
C ARG A 973 26.14 -34.88 -1.90
N ASN A 974 27.29 -35.00 -2.56
CA ASN A 974 27.37 -35.68 -3.86
C ASN A 974 27.04 -37.19 -3.73
N LYS A 975 27.48 -37.84 -2.64
CA LYS A 975 27.17 -39.25 -2.38
C LYS A 975 25.69 -39.47 -2.07
N LEU A 976 25.06 -38.53 -1.36
CA LEU A 976 23.60 -38.55 -1.15
C LEU A 976 22.84 -38.39 -2.48
N ALA A 977 23.29 -37.48 -3.35
CA ALA A 977 22.71 -37.32 -4.68
C ALA A 977 22.86 -38.60 -5.54
N GLN A 978 24.01 -39.28 -5.46
CA GLN A 978 24.22 -40.56 -6.16
C GLN A 978 23.32 -41.68 -5.61
N LEU A 979 23.20 -41.79 -4.29
CA LEU A 979 22.29 -42.78 -3.67
C LEU A 979 20.82 -42.51 -4.01
N GLN A 980 20.44 -41.24 -4.14
CA GLN A 980 19.12 -40.84 -4.60
C GLN A 980 18.88 -41.32 -6.04
N THR A 981 19.86 -41.13 -6.94
CA THR A 981 19.74 -41.61 -8.32
C THR A 981 19.72 -43.13 -8.42
N ASP A 982 20.50 -43.84 -7.59
CA ASP A 982 20.50 -45.30 -7.55
C ASP A 982 19.17 -45.83 -7.01
N TYR A 983 18.59 -45.18 -5.99
CA TYR A 983 17.26 -45.49 -5.48
C TYR A 983 16.19 -45.34 -6.56
N ASP A 984 16.24 -44.26 -7.36
CA ASP A 984 15.31 -44.05 -8.47
C ASP A 984 15.47 -45.09 -9.59
N ILE A 985 16.70 -45.53 -9.87
CA ILE A 985 16.98 -46.62 -10.83
C ILE A 985 16.41 -47.94 -10.32
N VAL A 986 16.65 -48.31 -9.06
CA VAL A 986 16.12 -49.54 -8.46
C VAL A 986 14.60 -49.52 -8.39
N LYS A 987 14.00 -48.36 -8.09
CA LYS A 987 12.55 -48.16 -8.12
C LYS A 987 11.98 -48.41 -9.52
N ARG A 988 12.64 -47.91 -10.57
CA ARG A 988 12.25 -48.19 -11.97
C ARG A 988 12.41 -49.66 -12.33
N GLN A 989 13.49 -50.31 -11.89
CA GLN A 989 13.71 -51.74 -12.11
C GLN A 989 12.66 -52.60 -11.43
N LEU A 990 12.23 -52.25 -10.20
CA LEU A 990 11.15 -52.95 -9.50
C LEU A 990 9.81 -52.79 -10.23
N THR A 991 9.52 -51.60 -10.77
CA THR A 991 8.31 -51.40 -11.58
C THR A 991 8.34 -52.16 -12.90
N THR A 992 9.50 -52.28 -13.55
CA THR A 992 9.63 -53.10 -14.76
C THR A 992 9.52 -54.59 -14.46
N GLU A 993 10.11 -55.08 -13.36
CA GLU A 993 9.98 -56.47 -12.89
C GLU A 993 8.53 -56.81 -12.51
N GLN A 994 7.79 -55.88 -11.88
CA GLN A 994 6.37 -56.05 -11.60
C GLN A 994 5.55 -56.13 -12.91
N PHE A 995 5.89 -55.29 -13.89
CA PHE A 995 5.23 -55.31 -15.20
C PHE A 995 5.54 -56.60 -15.98
N GLU A 996 6.78 -57.08 -15.94
CA GLU A 996 7.17 -58.35 -16.58
C GLU A 996 6.58 -59.57 -15.86
N ARG A 997 6.45 -59.55 -14.52
CA ARG A 997 5.73 -60.59 -13.77
C ARG A 997 4.25 -60.62 -14.14
N GLU A 998 3.60 -59.47 -14.23
CA GLU A 998 2.19 -59.38 -14.58
C GLU A 998 1.95 -59.80 -16.04
N ARG A 999 2.89 -59.45 -16.94
CA ARG A 999 2.91 -59.90 -18.34
C ARG A 999 3.11 -61.41 -18.45
N ALA A 1000 4.04 -62.00 -17.70
CA ALA A 1000 4.24 -63.45 -17.64
C ALA A 1000 3.02 -64.17 -17.04
N ILE A 1001 2.35 -63.59 -16.04
CA ILE A 1001 1.10 -64.13 -15.48
C ILE A 1001 -0.04 -64.07 -16.52
N GLN A 1002 -0.13 -62.99 -17.30
CA GLN A 1002 -1.10 -62.89 -18.40
C GLN A 1002 -0.78 -63.85 -19.56
N GLU A 1003 0.50 -64.07 -19.87
CA GLU A 1003 0.94 -64.99 -20.93
C GLU A 1003 0.73 -66.46 -20.51
N MET A 1004 0.91 -66.77 -19.22
CA MET A 1004 0.53 -68.07 -18.61
C MET A 1004 -0.99 -68.30 -18.60
N ARG A 1005 -1.81 -67.24 -18.45
CA ARG A 1005 -3.28 -67.33 -18.61
C ARG A 1005 -3.69 -67.54 -20.08
N ARG A 1006 -2.93 -67.03 -21.05
CA ARG A 1006 -3.20 -67.17 -22.49
C ARG A 1006 -2.87 -68.55 -23.05
N LEU A 1007 -1.99 -69.31 -22.38
CA LEU A 1007 -1.57 -70.67 -22.76
C LEU A 1007 -2.32 -71.81 -22.05
N GLY A 1008 -3.37 -71.52 -21.27
CA GLY A 1008 -4.30 -72.54 -20.77
C GLY A 1008 -3.82 -73.42 -19.61
N PHE A 1009 -2.86 -72.97 -18.80
CA PHE A 1009 -2.47 -73.68 -17.58
C PHE A 1009 -3.39 -73.29 -16.41
N SER A 1010 -4.29 -74.21 -16.02
CA SER A 1010 -5.04 -74.13 -14.76
C SER A 1010 -4.12 -74.29 -13.55
N THR A 1011 -4.15 -73.33 -12.63
CA THR A 1011 -3.65 -73.54 -11.26
C THR A 1011 -4.83 -73.75 -10.34
N THR A 1012 -5.00 -74.99 -9.91
CA THR A 1012 -6.02 -75.42 -8.97
C THR A 1012 -5.54 -75.19 -7.53
N SER A 1013 -6.40 -74.53 -6.74
CA SER A 1013 -6.65 -74.70 -5.30
C SER A 1013 -5.51 -74.50 -4.29
N VAL A 1014 -5.76 -73.68 -3.25
CA VAL A 1014 -6.20 -74.12 -1.89
C VAL A 1014 -6.39 -72.88 -0.99
N PRO A 1015 -7.33 -72.89 -0.01
CA PRO A 1015 -7.77 -71.72 0.75
C PRO A 1015 -7.12 -71.60 2.14
N THR A 1016 -6.96 -70.38 2.67
CA THR A 1016 -6.58 -70.15 4.07
C THR A 1016 -7.37 -69.02 4.72
N SER A 1017 -8.31 -69.46 5.56
CA SER A 1017 -8.80 -68.93 6.85
C SER A 1017 -8.21 -67.64 7.46
N SER A 1018 -9.14 -66.72 7.80
CA SER A 1018 -9.33 -65.94 9.05
C SER A 1018 -8.15 -65.43 9.92
N PRO A 1019 -8.16 -64.17 10.38
CA PRO A 1019 -7.18 -63.61 11.32
C PRO A 1019 -7.70 -63.58 12.77
N LEU A 1020 -6.94 -64.10 13.75
CA LEU A 1020 -7.13 -63.77 15.17
C LEU A 1020 -5.79 -63.80 15.96
N SER A 1021 -5.67 -62.77 16.81
CA SER A 1021 -4.77 -62.44 17.93
C SER A 1021 -3.85 -63.49 18.59
N SER A 1022 -2.67 -63.02 18.99
CA SER A 1022 -2.05 -63.16 20.35
C SER A 1022 -0.89 -62.15 20.44
N THR A 1023 -0.88 -61.14 21.32
CA THR A 1023 -0.60 -61.13 22.77
C THR A 1023 0.81 -61.61 23.15
N LEU A 1024 1.45 -60.83 24.04
CA LEU A 1024 2.68 -61.02 24.82
C LEU A 1024 3.85 -60.16 24.32
N ARG A 1025 4.65 -59.47 25.13
CA ARG A 1025 4.63 -59.05 26.55
C ARG A 1025 5.88 -58.18 26.70
N SER A 1026 5.80 -57.09 27.45
CA SER A 1026 6.94 -56.31 27.94
C SER A 1026 7.90 -57.20 28.77
N PRO A 1027 9.16 -56.78 28.99
CA PRO A 1027 9.38 -55.98 30.20
C PRO A 1027 10.40 -54.84 30.09
N SER A 1028 10.08 -53.81 30.86
CA SER A 1028 10.92 -52.79 31.46
C SER A 1028 12.27 -53.27 31.99
N HIS A 1029 13.31 -52.44 31.89
CA HIS A 1029 14.07 -51.96 33.06
C HIS A 1029 15.01 -50.82 32.66
N SER A 1030 14.72 -49.62 33.18
CA SER A 1030 15.72 -48.61 33.53
C SER A 1030 16.55 -49.09 34.73
N PRO A 1031 17.76 -48.53 34.93
CA PRO A 1031 17.94 -47.77 36.16
C PRO A 1031 18.64 -46.42 35.97
N GLU A 1032 18.18 -45.46 36.75
CA GLU A 1032 18.84 -44.21 37.10
C GLU A 1032 20.04 -44.41 38.04
N ARG A 1033 20.81 -43.31 38.17
CA ARG A 1033 21.62 -42.81 39.30
C ARG A 1033 23.14 -43.05 39.32
N ALA A 1034 23.82 -41.98 38.92
CA ALA A 1034 24.62 -41.08 39.79
C ALA A 1034 25.80 -41.66 40.59
N PHE A 1035 26.99 -41.10 40.34
CA PHE A 1035 27.88 -40.58 41.38
C PHE A 1035 28.69 -39.38 40.87
N SER A 1036 28.66 -38.32 41.67
CA SER A 1036 29.52 -37.15 41.72
C SER A 1036 30.82 -37.44 42.48
N VAL A 1037 31.64 -36.39 42.70
CA VAL A 1037 32.84 -36.23 43.58
C VAL A 1037 34.14 -36.13 42.75
N THR A 1038 34.67 -34.94 42.41
CA THR A 1038 35.42 -33.91 43.19
C THR A 1038 36.77 -34.34 43.77
N THR A 1039 37.85 -33.70 43.28
CA THR A 1039 39.08 -33.26 43.98
C THR A 1039 39.80 -32.36 42.94
N GLU A 1040 39.97 -31.04 43.07
CA GLU A 1040 40.66 -30.22 44.08
C GLU A 1040 42.06 -30.71 44.50
N ARG A 1041 43.10 -30.05 43.98
CA ARG A 1041 44.24 -29.43 44.70
C ARG A 1041 45.27 -28.91 43.68
N THR A 1042 45.34 -27.60 43.41
CA THR A 1042 46.14 -26.55 44.09
C THR A 1042 47.66 -26.62 43.86
N GLU A 1043 48.15 -25.56 43.19
CA GLU A 1043 49.33 -24.74 43.50
C GLU A 1043 50.70 -25.38 43.80
N ARG A 1044 51.71 -24.94 43.04
CA ARG A 1044 52.93 -24.21 43.48
C ARG A 1044 53.84 -24.02 42.27
N THR A 1045 54.00 -22.80 41.75
CA THR A 1045 55.05 -21.80 42.09
C THR A 1045 56.49 -22.26 41.89
N GLU A 1046 57.21 -21.41 41.15
CA GLU A 1046 58.67 -21.19 41.10
C GLU A 1046 59.53 -22.15 40.23
N LYS A 1047 59.85 -21.70 39.01
CA LYS A 1047 61.09 -20.95 38.75
C LYS A 1047 60.90 -19.95 37.62
#